data_AF-A0A934GTF9-F1
#
_entry.id   AF-A0A934GTF9-F1
#
_cell.length_a   1.000
_cell.length_b   1.000
_cell.length_c   1.000
_cell.angle_alpha   90.00
_cell.angle_beta   90.00
_cell.angle_gamma   90.00
#
_symmetry.space_group_name_H-M   'P 1'
#
loop_
_entity.id
_entity.type
_entity.pdbx_description
1 polymer ?
#
loop_
_entity_poly.entity_id
_entity_poly.type
_entity_poly.pdbx_seq_one_letter_code
_entity_poly.pdbx_strand_id
1 'polypeptide(L)'
;MRWTNWGVHIGLVAATIVLLLMPSSVKQPAHAAIFVVNSTADLPDNNTGDGVCQTPLNTCTLRAAIQQANALPGADVIHFSIGTGLQTITPTATLPTITGTLVIDGTTQPGYVNTPIIVLSGTGAGNVIGLTLSAGNSTIRGLVINQFDIGISIQNDDTENNFIVGNFIGTTATGLAPAPNRTAGIRLSNGAANNTIGGTLPADRNIISGNTGVGILVTGTDTEPNTITGNFVGTDLTGTLIDPSPIVGDELGNGSFGISVIGGADRLTISGNVISGNDDGIRFSGGGVANHQVIGNFIGTDATGNNVLPNRGNGVNILNGAQRIQIDGSNVIAGNALNGIHIQSSASAVTIQNNFIGTNTTQSPDLGNALNGVYLSYSNANRPGENIIGGFGANAGNVIAFNGQAGVRIDYPNQPTGNSPYTGAGNTISSNSIFENGGLGIDLVWLNAATGPTLNDPSPDADNGPNDLQNFPNLLRASTNSLNATAIQGSLTTRPNLQVRVEFFNSPTCDPSGFGEGATFLGFYNGTTDSAGVLNFNLTLPIGVPVGSVMSAITIAQTVPSSNFRNTSEFSPCLTAISTSNLALSKTDSADPILVGDNLTYTLIVSNTGPEVAMGVILSDPLPSGTTFIDSLPSAPTCLEAGGVVTCNLGNLAAGGVATVQIEINVTASNNLLNTASVTSSDLESNYLDNTASQTTNVLTETATPTHTATAATATLLSQTPTAASSSATTVPTFPSQSASPTTLPSSTSTITLPSSPTVSATTTRTATASRTSTFTSTPSRTALRTPSPTRITASPTPLSTSTPIPPLPSATVVLPPSTVTPIPLEIAKEPVDEDTYTITISNPGVAYVTQLLLTEQLRPGMSFISSDPSAPTCHQLDGRITCQLGTLAGGASMGVQIEVDPAGLELLSGQTTVQANGQTVASVDRPYIAKFASPGFVEPGAEIIWTIQVINPTNRVASNVQVVDVIPAQFEILEASSTQGTISRQGQQVTLRLAVLAPVDALTITIQTRLNTEVENPVIPNRACLTTREFPTQRCAEISLLRVRTLPATGQSYWGQWRLPILVAGLMGVMSATLLLWRLKYRRRISRAMQ
;
A
#
# COMPACT_ATOMS: atom_id res chain seq x y z
N MET A 1 52.29 -12.71 -28.70
CA MET A 1 53.12 -11.47 -28.77
C MET A 1 52.84 -10.77 -30.10
N ARG A 2 53.02 -9.44 -30.17
CA ARG A 2 53.37 -8.59 -31.35
C ARG A 2 52.56 -8.80 -32.66
N TRP A 3 51.84 -7.79 -33.17
CA TRP A 3 52.36 -6.71 -34.06
C TRP A 3 52.91 -7.26 -35.40
N THR A 4 52.75 -6.65 -36.58
CA THR A 4 52.97 -5.22 -36.92
C THR A 4 52.47 -4.91 -38.36
N ASN A 5 52.13 -3.65 -38.65
CA ASN A 5 52.33 -2.95 -39.95
C ASN A 5 51.53 -3.48 -41.18
N TRP A 6 51.40 -2.77 -42.32
CA TRP A 6 52.23 -1.71 -42.94
C TRP A 6 51.44 -0.50 -43.49
N GLY A 7 52.17 0.58 -43.80
CA GLY A 7 51.71 1.72 -44.58
C GLY A 7 52.87 2.43 -45.30
N VAL A 8 52.60 3.60 -45.87
CA VAL A 8 53.53 4.51 -46.59
C VAL A 8 53.98 4.05 -48.00
N HIS A 9 53.21 4.44 -49.02
CA HIS A 9 53.74 4.87 -50.34
C HIS A 9 52.65 5.53 -51.23
N ILE A 10 52.12 6.68 -50.81
CA ILE A 10 51.38 7.61 -51.70
C ILE A 10 51.85 9.04 -51.38
N GLY A 11 52.34 9.79 -52.38
CA GLY A 11 52.93 11.10 -52.12
C GLY A 11 53.51 11.87 -53.31
N LEU A 12 52.81 11.94 -54.46
CA LEU A 12 53.16 12.93 -55.51
C LEU A 12 52.01 13.38 -56.44
N VAL A 13 50.74 13.03 -56.16
CA VAL A 13 49.58 13.39 -57.02
C VAL A 13 48.69 14.48 -56.40
N ALA A 14 48.98 14.89 -55.16
CA ALA A 14 48.14 15.79 -54.36
C ALA A 14 48.17 17.29 -54.76
N ALA A 15 48.90 17.68 -55.81
CA ALA A 15 49.09 19.09 -56.18
C ALA A 15 48.07 19.63 -57.20
N THR A 16 47.45 18.77 -58.01
CA THR A 16 46.56 19.19 -59.12
C THR A 16 45.07 18.94 -58.86
N ILE A 17 44.71 18.30 -57.74
CA ILE A 17 43.31 18.01 -57.34
C ILE A 17 42.97 18.75 -56.04
N VAL A 18 43.37 20.02 -55.95
CA VAL A 18 43.04 20.93 -54.83
C VAL A 18 42.25 22.15 -55.32
N LEU A 19 42.23 22.43 -56.62
CA LEU A 19 41.51 23.56 -57.23
C LEU A 19 40.09 23.21 -57.73
N LEU A 20 39.61 21.98 -57.52
CA LEU A 20 38.31 21.47 -57.97
C LEU A 20 37.43 20.92 -56.82
N LEU A 21 37.86 21.10 -55.57
CA LEU A 21 37.12 20.70 -54.36
C LEU A 21 37.00 21.84 -53.34
N MET A 22 36.81 23.07 -53.82
CA MET A 22 36.18 24.11 -53.00
C MET A 22 34.68 23.83 -52.99
N PRO A 23 34.04 23.52 -51.85
CA PRO A 23 32.58 23.51 -51.77
C PRO A 23 32.06 24.93 -52.06
N SER A 24 31.17 25.03 -53.05
CA SER A 24 30.62 26.30 -53.51
C SER A 24 29.87 27.03 -52.40
N SER A 25 30.30 28.26 -52.11
CA SER A 25 29.78 29.14 -51.06
C SER A 25 30.02 28.66 -49.63
N VAL A 26 30.72 29.48 -48.84
CA VAL A 26 30.42 29.59 -47.42
C VAL A 26 28.98 30.10 -47.33
N LYS A 27 28.01 29.20 -47.11
CA LYS A 27 26.68 29.64 -46.68
C LYS A 27 26.85 30.36 -45.35
N GLN A 28 26.60 31.67 -45.38
CA GLN A 28 26.27 32.46 -44.19
C GLN A 28 25.27 31.66 -43.34
N PRO A 29 25.40 31.60 -41.99
CA PRO A 29 24.50 30.83 -41.15
C PRO A 29 23.06 31.22 -41.49
N ALA A 30 22.29 30.24 -41.95
CA ALA A 30 21.03 30.53 -42.60
C ALA A 30 20.06 31.14 -41.57
N HIS A 31 19.49 32.28 -41.92
CA HIS A 31 18.74 33.10 -40.98
C HIS A 31 17.40 32.43 -40.73
N ALA A 32 17.12 32.06 -39.48
CA ALA A 32 15.84 31.48 -39.09
C ALA A 32 14.70 32.41 -39.51
N ALA A 33 13.81 31.91 -40.36
CA ALA A 33 12.63 32.64 -40.79
C ALA A 33 11.53 32.55 -39.71
N ILE A 34 10.70 33.58 -39.62
CA ILE A 34 9.55 33.62 -38.72
C ILE A 34 8.28 33.77 -39.55
N PHE A 35 7.45 32.73 -39.57
CA PHE A 35 6.16 32.72 -40.26
C PHE A 35 5.04 32.94 -39.27
N VAL A 36 4.24 33.99 -39.48
CA VAL A 36 3.14 34.36 -38.58
C VAL A 36 1.82 33.91 -39.19
N VAL A 37 1.29 32.77 -38.72
CA VAL A 37 -0.02 32.25 -39.13
C VAL A 37 -1.09 33.21 -38.66
N ASN A 38 -1.85 33.75 -39.62
CA ASN A 38 -2.87 34.78 -39.39
C ASN A 38 -4.26 34.39 -39.92
N SER A 39 -4.44 33.11 -40.27
CA SER A 39 -5.70 32.56 -40.80
C SER A 39 -5.90 31.12 -40.34
N THR A 40 -7.16 30.75 -40.05
CA THR A 40 -7.57 29.37 -39.76
C THR A 40 -7.79 28.50 -41.00
N ALA A 41 -7.69 29.08 -42.20
CA ALA A 41 -7.85 28.36 -43.46
C ALA A 41 -6.72 27.35 -43.72
N ASP A 42 -6.95 26.43 -44.66
CA ASP A 42 -6.03 25.35 -45.00
C ASP A 42 -5.53 25.40 -46.46
N LEU A 43 -5.47 26.61 -47.03
CA LEU A 43 -4.89 26.79 -48.37
C LEU A 43 -3.36 26.57 -48.33
N PRO A 44 -2.76 25.99 -49.39
CA PRO A 44 -1.32 25.89 -49.54
C PRO A 44 -0.69 27.25 -49.85
N ASP A 45 0.62 27.33 -49.64
CA ASP A 45 1.42 28.47 -50.04
C ASP A 45 1.42 28.68 -51.58
N ASN A 46 1.52 29.93 -52.03
CA ASN A 46 1.44 30.29 -53.44
C ASN A 46 2.78 30.20 -54.20
N ASN A 47 3.93 30.22 -53.51
CA ASN A 47 5.26 30.24 -54.13
C ASN A 47 6.35 29.62 -53.22
N THR A 48 6.11 28.37 -52.78
CA THR A 48 6.92 27.65 -51.80
C THR A 48 8.44 27.69 -52.11
N GLY A 49 9.18 28.34 -51.22
CA GLY A 49 10.64 28.50 -51.27
C GLY A 49 11.12 29.95 -51.35
N ASP A 50 10.24 30.95 -51.47
CA ASP A 50 10.65 32.35 -51.67
C ASP A 50 10.92 33.16 -50.38
N GLY A 51 10.53 32.63 -49.22
CA GLY A 51 10.70 33.24 -47.91
C GLY A 51 9.45 33.94 -47.35
N VAL A 52 8.31 33.90 -48.05
CA VAL A 52 7.08 34.60 -47.66
C VAL A 52 5.91 33.62 -47.56
N CYS A 53 5.43 33.34 -46.34
CA CYS A 53 4.20 32.55 -46.15
C CYS A 53 2.97 33.34 -46.67
N GLN A 54 2.50 33.01 -47.87
CA GLN A 54 1.39 33.72 -48.52
C GLN A 54 0.56 32.79 -49.41
N THR A 55 -0.67 32.51 -48.97
CA THR A 55 -1.68 31.81 -49.78
C THR A 55 -2.30 32.72 -50.84
N PRO A 56 -3.05 32.18 -51.84
CA PRO A 56 -3.78 32.98 -52.84
C PRO A 56 -4.82 33.97 -52.29
N LEU A 57 -5.13 33.93 -50.98
CA LEU A 57 -5.99 34.90 -50.30
C LEU A 57 -5.20 35.98 -49.53
N ASN A 58 -3.88 36.08 -49.76
CA ASN A 58 -2.96 36.98 -49.06
C ASN A 58 -2.92 36.79 -47.53
N THR A 59 -3.13 35.55 -47.07
CA THR A 59 -3.02 35.16 -45.65
C THR A 59 -1.97 34.05 -45.48
N CYS A 60 -1.37 33.96 -44.30
CA CYS A 60 -0.49 32.85 -43.91
C CYS A 60 -1.31 31.82 -43.12
N THR A 61 -1.36 30.59 -43.63
CA THR A 61 -2.02 29.42 -43.01
C THR A 61 -0.95 28.51 -42.39
N LEU A 62 -1.35 27.62 -41.47
CA LEU A 62 -0.42 26.63 -40.91
C LEU A 62 0.19 25.73 -42.00
N ARG A 63 -0.61 25.33 -43.01
CA ARG A 63 -0.12 24.57 -44.17
C ARG A 63 0.94 25.33 -44.95
N ALA A 64 0.68 26.60 -45.28
CA ALA A 64 1.63 27.43 -46.02
C ALA A 64 2.92 27.66 -45.22
N ALA A 65 2.82 27.93 -43.92
CA ALA A 65 3.97 28.12 -43.04
C ALA A 65 4.87 26.88 -42.96
N ILE A 66 4.30 25.67 -42.83
CA ILE A 66 5.07 24.42 -42.83
C ILE A 66 5.69 24.17 -44.23
N GLN A 67 4.95 24.38 -45.33
CA GLN A 67 5.51 24.27 -46.68
C GLN A 67 6.71 25.20 -46.87
N GLN A 68 6.61 26.44 -46.42
CA GLN A 68 7.65 27.45 -46.57
C GLN A 68 8.88 27.14 -45.71
N ALA A 69 8.70 26.72 -44.45
CA ALA A 69 9.79 26.28 -43.58
C ALA A 69 10.54 25.06 -44.14
N ASN A 70 9.81 24.05 -44.65
CA ASN A 70 10.39 22.87 -45.28
C ASN A 70 11.23 23.19 -46.54
N ALA A 71 10.98 24.31 -47.19
CA ALA A 71 11.66 24.73 -48.42
C ALA A 71 12.89 25.61 -48.17
N LEU A 72 13.10 26.09 -46.93
CA LEU A 72 14.26 26.89 -46.55
C LEU A 72 15.31 26.06 -45.77
N PRO A 73 16.59 26.43 -45.87
CA PRO A 73 17.59 26.02 -44.90
C PRO A 73 17.47 26.92 -43.67
N GLY A 74 17.14 26.37 -42.51
CA GLY A 74 16.99 27.15 -41.28
C GLY A 74 16.66 26.30 -40.06
N ALA A 75 16.54 26.98 -38.91
CA ALA A 75 15.83 26.50 -37.73
C ALA A 75 14.62 27.42 -37.56
N ASP A 76 13.65 27.24 -38.45
CA ASP A 76 12.58 28.22 -38.68
C ASP A 76 11.50 28.16 -37.59
N VAL A 77 10.72 29.24 -37.47
CA VAL A 77 9.75 29.41 -36.38
C VAL A 77 8.38 29.78 -36.93
N ILE A 78 7.34 29.07 -36.47
CA ILE A 78 5.94 29.36 -36.73
C ILE A 78 5.32 29.96 -35.47
N HIS A 79 4.90 31.23 -35.59
CA HIS A 79 4.10 31.94 -34.61
C HIS A 79 2.64 32.03 -35.05
N PHE A 80 1.74 32.34 -34.13
CA PHE A 80 0.32 32.52 -34.39
C PHE A 80 -0.14 33.92 -34.00
N SER A 81 -0.94 34.57 -34.85
CA SER A 81 -1.57 35.86 -34.60
C SER A 81 -2.86 35.98 -35.41
N ILE A 82 -3.75 34.99 -35.26
CA ILE A 82 -4.96 34.84 -36.08
C ILE A 82 -6.08 35.80 -35.61
N GLY A 83 -6.27 35.90 -34.31
CA GLY A 83 -7.36 36.65 -33.70
C GLY A 83 -7.16 36.84 -32.20
N THR A 84 -8.25 36.94 -31.44
CA THR A 84 -8.26 37.03 -29.97
C THR A 84 -8.93 35.81 -29.35
N GLY A 85 -8.29 35.18 -28.36
CA GLY A 85 -8.84 34.01 -27.67
C GLY A 85 -8.72 32.74 -28.51
N LEU A 86 -9.57 31.74 -28.23
CA LEU A 86 -9.51 30.41 -28.85
C LEU A 86 -9.64 30.45 -30.38
N GLN A 87 -8.68 29.85 -31.10
CA GLN A 87 -8.69 29.72 -32.56
C GLN A 87 -8.71 28.23 -32.94
N THR A 88 -9.55 27.84 -33.90
CA THR A 88 -9.59 26.47 -34.42
C THR A 88 -9.14 26.44 -35.88
N ILE A 89 -8.05 25.75 -36.15
CA ILE A 89 -7.55 25.40 -37.46
C ILE A 89 -8.06 23.99 -37.77
N THR A 90 -8.80 23.86 -38.87
CA THR A 90 -9.36 22.58 -39.32
C THR A 90 -8.79 22.23 -40.69
N PRO A 91 -7.72 21.41 -40.77
CA PRO A 91 -7.19 20.96 -42.05
C PRO A 91 -8.24 20.17 -42.85
N THR A 92 -8.13 20.25 -44.16
CA THR A 92 -8.98 19.57 -45.16
C THR A 92 -8.33 18.31 -45.74
N ALA A 93 -7.04 18.13 -45.46
CA ALA A 93 -6.22 16.97 -45.79
C ALA A 93 -5.03 16.90 -44.82
N THR A 94 -4.27 15.81 -44.82
CA THR A 94 -3.00 15.68 -44.07
C THR A 94 -2.13 16.92 -44.22
N LEU A 95 -1.59 17.46 -43.12
CA LEU A 95 -0.60 18.55 -43.19
C LEU A 95 0.72 18.04 -43.80
N PRO A 96 1.58 18.93 -44.33
CA PRO A 96 2.88 18.53 -44.86
C PRO A 96 3.74 17.95 -43.73
N THR A 97 4.49 16.89 -44.01
CA THR A 97 5.53 16.38 -43.10
C THR A 97 6.57 17.46 -42.84
N ILE A 98 6.99 17.64 -41.59
CA ILE A 98 8.06 18.55 -41.19
C ILE A 98 9.41 17.88 -41.54
N THR A 99 10.09 18.42 -42.54
CA THR A 99 11.34 17.89 -43.13
C THR A 99 12.56 18.78 -42.89
N GLY A 100 12.40 19.89 -42.17
CA GLY A 100 13.47 20.75 -41.66
C GLY A 100 13.34 20.96 -40.15
N THR A 101 14.35 21.55 -39.52
CA THR A 101 14.26 21.94 -38.10
C THR A 101 13.26 23.08 -37.93
N LEU A 102 12.19 22.84 -37.14
CA LEU A 102 11.06 23.74 -37.05
C LEU A 102 10.55 23.90 -35.61
N VAL A 103 10.36 25.14 -35.17
CA VAL A 103 9.64 25.46 -33.92
C VAL A 103 8.22 25.89 -34.27
N ILE A 104 7.20 25.18 -33.77
CA ILE A 104 5.79 25.60 -33.86
C ILE A 104 5.35 26.00 -32.46
N ASP A 105 5.16 27.30 -32.22
CA ASP A 105 4.88 27.85 -30.89
C ASP A 105 3.50 28.51 -30.80
N GLY A 106 2.51 27.72 -30.39
CA GLY A 106 1.14 28.16 -30.09
C GLY A 106 1.02 29.12 -28.92
N THR A 107 2.04 29.26 -28.06
CA THR A 107 2.02 30.21 -26.93
C THR A 107 2.10 31.67 -27.40
N THR A 108 2.52 31.90 -28.64
CA THR A 108 2.57 33.24 -29.26
C THR A 108 1.20 33.80 -29.63
N GLN A 109 0.15 32.98 -29.68
CA GLN A 109 -1.21 33.41 -30.02
C GLN A 109 -1.75 34.44 -29.00
N PRO A 110 -2.18 35.64 -29.44
CA PRO A 110 -2.81 36.64 -28.57
C PRO A 110 -3.96 36.09 -27.72
N GLY A 111 -3.74 36.12 -26.40
CA GLY A 111 -4.65 35.60 -25.38
C GLY A 111 -4.15 34.36 -24.63
N TYR A 112 -2.99 33.79 -24.97
CA TYR A 112 -2.41 32.65 -24.25
C TYR A 112 -2.08 33.03 -22.80
N VAL A 113 -2.56 32.23 -21.84
CA VAL A 113 -2.26 32.37 -20.40
C VAL A 113 -2.08 30.97 -19.82
N ASN A 114 -0.91 30.38 -20.04
CA ASN A 114 -0.48 29.02 -19.64
C ASN A 114 -1.26 27.85 -20.29
N THR A 115 -2.53 28.03 -20.68
CA THR A 115 -3.34 27.02 -21.38
C THR A 115 -3.30 27.21 -22.90
N PRO A 116 -3.08 26.15 -23.71
CA PRO A 116 -3.15 26.20 -25.18
C PRO A 116 -4.46 26.78 -25.73
N ILE A 117 -4.37 27.70 -26.71
CA ILE A 117 -5.54 28.32 -27.37
C ILE A 117 -5.52 28.26 -28.91
N ILE A 118 -4.57 27.52 -29.49
CA ILE A 118 -4.62 27.10 -30.90
C ILE A 118 -5.08 25.64 -30.92
N VAL A 119 -6.26 25.39 -31.50
CA VAL A 119 -6.78 24.03 -31.71
C VAL A 119 -6.51 23.61 -33.14
N LEU A 120 -5.76 22.53 -33.31
CA LEU A 120 -5.62 21.79 -34.55
C LEU A 120 -6.59 20.60 -34.52
N SER A 121 -7.63 20.64 -35.36
CA SER A 121 -8.75 19.69 -35.32
C SER A 121 -8.84 18.88 -36.61
N GLY A 122 -8.73 17.55 -36.52
CA GLY A 122 -8.78 16.64 -37.67
C GLY A 122 -10.16 16.48 -38.34
N THR A 123 -11.21 17.12 -37.81
CA THR A 123 -12.60 17.03 -38.29
C THR A 123 -12.81 17.30 -39.77
N GLY A 124 -11.96 18.09 -40.43
CA GLY A 124 -12.04 18.34 -41.88
C GLY A 124 -11.18 17.40 -42.75
N ALA A 125 -10.21 16.70 -42.16
CA ALA A 125 -9.26 15.83 -42.87
C ALA A 125 -9.53 14.34 -42.64
N GLY A 126 -10.29 13.98 -41.58
CA GLY A 126 -10.64 12.61 -41.24
C GLY A 126 -9.48 11.82 -40.63
N ASN A 127 -9.42 10.52 -40.93
CA ASN A 127 -8.45 9.57 -40.35
C ASN A 127 -7.03 9.75 -40.94
N VAL A 128 -6.39 10.88 -40.62
CA VAL A 128 -5.01 11.22 -40.99
C VAL A 128 -4.17 11.53 -39.75
N ILE A 129 -2.86 11.70 -39.91
CA ILE A 129 -1.97 12.19 -38.85
C ILE A 129 -2.06 13.72 -38.80
N GLY A 130 -2.18 14.31 -37.61
CA GLY A 130 -2.24 15.76 -37.41
C GLY A 130 -0.93 16.47 -37.76
N LEU A 131 0.16 16.13 -37.06
CA LEU A 131 1.52 16.57 -37.38
C LEU A 131 2.45 15.37 -37.56
N THR A 132 3.27 15.38 -38.62
CA THR A 132 4.30 14.36 -38.85
C THR A 132 5.68 15.01 -38.87
N LEU A 133 6.60 14.54 -38.04
CA LEU A 133 8.00 14.97 -38.01
C LEU A 133 8.86 13.87 -38.64
N SER A 134 9.73 14.25 -39.57
CA SER A 134 10.80 13.39 -40.13
C SER A 134 12.11 14.15 -40.32
N ALA A 135 12.42 15.02 -39.35
CA ALA A 135 13.64 15.82 -39.25
C ALA A 135 13.92 16.12 -37.77
N GLY A 136 15.16 16.49 -37.45
CA GLY A 136 15.59 16.71 -36.06
C GLY A 136 15.51 18.15 -35.53
N ASN A 137 15.72 18.29 -34.22
CA ASN A 137 15.81 19.54 -33.45
C ASN A 137 14.54 20.41 -33.42
N SER A 138 13.39 19.88 -33.86
CA SER A 138 12.12 20.60 -33.92
C SER A 138 11.44 20.69 -32.55
N THR A 139 10.59 21.69 -32.33
CA THR A 139 9.80 21.86 -31.10
C THR A 139 8.34 22.11 -31.43
N ILE A 140 7.42 21.34 -30.85
CA ILE A 140 5.97 21.56 -30.96
C ILE A 140 5.47 21.99 -29.58
N ARG A 141 4.97 23.23 -29.46
CA ARG A 141 4.58 23.84 -28.18
C ARG A 141 3.22 24.51 -28.23
N GLY A 142 2.44 24.38 -27.14
CA GLY A 142 1.27 25.23 -26.87
C GLY A 142 0.05 24.99 -27.76
N LEU A 143 -0.07 23.80 -28.36
CA LEU A 143 -1.19 23.42 -29.23
C LEU A 143 -2.20 22.50 -28.52
N VAL A 144 -3.46 22.56 -28.94
CA VAL A 144 -4.46 21.51 -28.71
C VAL A 144 -4.55 20.68 -30.00
N ILE A 145 -4.43 19.35 -29.93
CA ILE A 145 -4.43 18.47 -31.12
C ILE A 145 -5.43 17.33 -30.91
N ASN A 146 -6.52 17.34 -31.68
CA ASN A 146 -7.63 16.41 -31.49
C ASN A 146 -8.28 15.96 -32.80
N GLN A 147 -9.07 14.87 -32.72
CA GLN A 147 -9.92 14.37 -33.81
C GLN A 147 -9.16 13.91 -35.07
N PHE A 148 -7.89 13.49 -34.91
CA PHE A 148 -7.08 12.82 -35.93
C PHE A 148 -7.04 11.30 -35.74
N ASP A 149 -6.45 10.56 -36.68
CA ASP A 149 -6.09 9.15 -36.42
C ASP A 149 -4.92 9.06 -35.42
N ILE A 150 -3.90 9.91 -35.60
CA ILE A 150 -2.79 10.11 -34.66
C ILE A 150 -2.55 11.62 -34.53
N GLY A 151 -2.44 12.13 -33.29
CA GLY A 151 -2.20 13.56 -33.06
C GLY A 151 -0.85 14.03 -33.59
N ILE A 152 0.24 13.44 -33.09
CA ILE A 152 1.62 13.70 -33.55
C ILE A 152 2.32 12.37 -33.86
N SER A 153 3.03 12.28 -34.99
CA SER A 153 3.91 11.14 -35.32
C SER A 153 5.34 11.61 -35.58
N ILE A 154 6.29 11.10 -34.81
CA ILE A 154 7.73 11.27 -35.00
C ILE A 154 8.25 9.97 -35.64
N GLN A 155 8.86 10.05 -36.82
CA GLN A 155 9.14 8.86 -37.63
C GLN A 155 10.31 9.01 -38.61
N ASN A 156 10.97 7.87 -38.86
CA ASN A 156 12.14 7.66 -39.72
C ASN A 156 13.48 7.95 -39.00
N ASP A 157 14.53 7.30 -39.49
CA ASP A 157 15.93 7.55 -39.15
C ASP A 157 16.27 9.06 -39.26
N ASP A 158 17.34 9.51 -38.58
CA ASP A 158 17.77 10.92 -38.46
C ASP A 158 16.74 11.88 -37.81
N THR A 159 15.55 11.40 -37.40
CA THR A 159 14.49 12.20 -36.77
C THR A 159 14.75 12.34 -35.27
N GLU A 160 15.73 13.17 -34.92
CA GLU A 160 16.27 13.24 -33.56
C GLU A 160 16.10 14.56 -32.80
N ASN A 161 16.19 14.50 -31.47
CA ASN A 161 16.26 15.68 -30.58
C ASN A 161 15.03 16.61 -30.71
N ASN A 162 13.86 16.05 -31.04
CA ASN A 162 12.61 16.82 -31.11
C ASN A 162 11.92 16.90 -29.74
N PHE A 163 11.27 18.03 -29.48
CA PHE A 163 10.59 18.33 -28.20
C PHE A 163 9.10 18.53 -28.42
N ILE A 164 8.27 17.68 -27.80
CA ILE A 164 6.81 17.85 -27.75
C ILE A 164 6.46 18.32 -26.34
N VAL A 165 6.05 19.57 -26.15
CA VAL A 165 5.99 20.22 -24.82
C VAL A 165 4.79 21.16 -24.65
N GLY A 166 4.08 21.09 -23.53
CA GLY A 166 2.99 22.02 -23.23
C GLY A 166 1.76 21.91 -24.15
N ASN A 167 1.51 20.73 -24.74
CA ASN A 167 0.38 20.49 -25.65
C ASN A 167 -0.75 19.69 -24.99
N PHE A 168 -1.98 19.88 -25.45
CA PHE A 168 -3.18 19.12 -25.04
C PHE A 168 -3.58 18.19 -26.19
N ILE A 169 -3.53 16.87 -26.02
CA ILE A 169 -3.60 15.89 -27.11
C ILE A 169 -4.66 14.83 -26.81
N GLY A 170 -5.74 14.85 -27.62
CA GLY A 170 -6.93 14.01 -27.42
C GLY A 170 -8.03 14.66 -26.57
N THR A 171 -7.84 15.92 -26.17
CA THR A 171 -8.78 16.68 -25.34
C THR A 171 -9.25 17.96 -26.02
N THR A 172 -10.31 18.54 -25.47
CA THR A 172 -10.74 19.92 -25.74
C THR A 172 -9.75 20.93 -25.15
N ALA A 173 -9.84 22.20 -25.58
CA ALA A 173 -8.92 23.26 -25.15
C ALA A 173 -8.98 23.62 -23.64
N THR A 174 -9.98 23.12 -22.90
CA THR A 174 -10.00 23.21 -21.44
C THR A 174 -9.10 22.17 -20.78
N GLY A 175 -8.78 21.05 -21.45
CA GLY A 175 -8.13 19.91 -20.83
C GLY A 175 -9.02 19.10 -19.89
N LEU A 176 -10.35 19.33 -19.91
CA LEU A 176 -11.33 18.73 -18.99
C LEU A 176 -12.35 17.80 -19.66
N ALA A 177 -12.43 17.77 -20.99
CA ALA A 177 -13.36 16.91 -21.73
C ALA A 177 -12.66 16.30 -22.96
N PRO A 178 -12.98 15.05 -23.34
CA PRO A 178 -12.33 14.34 -24.43
C PRO A 178 -12.65 14.95 -25.81
N ALA A 179 -11.71 14.80 -26.73
CA ALA A 179 -11.83 15.07 -28.15
C ALA A 179 -10.88 14.08 -28.88
N PRO A 180 -11.25 12.81 -28.99
CA PRO A 180 -10.30 11.73 -29.21
C PRO A 180 -9.47 11.85 -30.48
N ASN A 181 -8.17 11.56 -30.39
CA ASN A 181 -7.46 10.97 -31.52
C ASN A 181 -7.69 9.44 -31.50
N ARG A 182 -7.79 8.83 -32.68
CA ARG A 182 -8.38 7.49 -32.83
C ARG A 182 -7.47 6.35 -32.38
N THR A 183 -6.21 6.38 -32.82
CA THR A 183 -5.23 5.29 -32.68
C THR A 183 -4.14 5.61 -31.67
N ALA A 184 -3.60 6.84 -31.68
CA ALA A 184 -2.67 7.31 -30.68
C ALA A 184 -2.72 8.83 -30.48
N GLY A 185 -2.44 9.32 -29.26
CA GLY A 185 -2.16 10.74 -29.03
C GLY A 185 -0.82 11.14 -29.69
N ILE A 186 0.26 10.48 -29.28
CA ILE A 186 1.60 10.61 -29.90
C ILE A 186 2.12 9.24 -30.34
N ARG A 187 2.83 9.18 -31.47
CA ARG A 187 3.60 8.01 -31.93
C ARG A 187 5.07 8.36 -32.14
N LEU A 188 5.99 7.51 -31.65
CA LEU A 188 7.39 7.43 -32.07
C LEU A 188 7.60 6.12 -32.83
N SER A 189 8.32 6.16 -33.96
CA SER A 189 8.52 4.96 -34.78
C SER A 189 9.70 5.00 -35.75
N ASN A 190 10.10 3.82 -36.25
CA ASN A 190 11.01 3.64 -37.38
C ASN A 190 12.33 4.42 -37.22
N GLY A 191 13.14 4.16 -36.19
CA GLY A 191 14.46 4.82 -36.05
C GLY A 191 14.46 6.22 -35.42
N ALA A 192 13.30 6.75 -35.01
CA ALA A 192 13.23 8.03 -34.31
C ALA A 192 13.91 7.95 -32.92
N ALA A 193 14.99 8.72 -32.70
CA ALA A 193 15.87 8.62 -31.53
C ALA A 193 16.09 9.99 -30.83
N ASN A 194 16.58 9.99 -29.60
CA ASN A 194 16.88 11.18 -28.77
C ASN A 194 15.71 12.18 -28.60
N ASN A 195 14.45 11.79 -28.86
CA ASN A 195 13.29 12.68 -28.76
C ASN A 195 12.74 12.75 -27.33
N THR A 196 12.15 13.89 -26.98
CA THR A 196 11.56 14.15 -25.65
C THR A 196 10.09 14.54 -25.75
N ILE A 197 9.22 13.78 -25.08
CA ILE A 197 7.83 14.15 -24.81
C ILE A 197 7.76 14.69 -23.38
N GLY A 198 7.43 15.98 -23.25
CA GLY A 198 7.25 16.69 -21.99
C GLY A 198 8.55 17.32 -21.46
N GLY A 199 8.54 17.64 -20.16
CA GLY A 199 9.65 18.28 -19.48
C GLY A 199 9.40 18.39 -17.98
N THR A 200 10.45 18.72 -17.21
CA THR A 200 10.37 18.82 -15.75
C THR A 200 9.70 20.10 -15.24
N LEU A 201 9.44 21.07 -16.11
CA LEU A 201 8.72 22.30 -15.79
C LEU A 201 7.22 22.15 -16.08
N PRO A 202 6.31 22.69 -15.24
CA PRO A 202 4.86 22.62 -15.50
C PRO A 202 4.41 23.22 -16.84
N ALA A 203 5.19 24.12 -17.44
CA ALA A 203 4.91 24.71 -18.76
C ALA A 203 5.33 23.82 -19.95
N ASP A 204 6.09 22.75 -19.70
CA ASP A 204 6.51 21.76 -20.70
C ASP A 204 5.67 20.48 -20.66
N ARG A 205 4.88 20.28 -19.60
CA ARG A 205 3.95 19.15 -19.44
C ARG A 205 2.91 19.10 -20.57
N ASN A 206 2.82 17.96 -21.25
CA ASN A 206 1.66 17.68 -22.10
C ASN A 206 0.54 17.01 -21.29
N ILE A 207 -0.70 17.21 -21.73
CA ILE A 207 -1.89 16.45 -21.31
C ILE A 207 -2.24 15.52 -22.47
N ILE A 208 -2.20 14.20 -22.26
CA ILE A 208 -2.33 13.19 -23.33
C ILE A 208 -3.43 12.19 -22.93
N SER A 209 -4.67 12.60 -23.14
CA SER A 209 -5.86 12.03 -22.49
C SER A 209 -7.04 12.05 -23.45
N GLY A 210 -8.10 11.29 -23.18
CA GLY A 210 -9.32 11.26 -23.99
C GLY A 210 -9.17 10.65 -25.39
N ASN A 211 -8.05 10.01 -25.74
CA ASN A 211 -7.84 9.34 -27.02
C ASN A 211 -8.51 7.95 -26.99
N THR A 212 -9.19 7.51 -28.05
CA THR A 212 -9.81 6.15 -28.05
C THR A 212 -8.79 5.01 -28.19
N GLY A 213 -7.54 5.34 -28.49
CA GLY A 213 -6.42 4.40 -28.59
C GLY A 213 -5.42 4.58 -27.45
N VAL A 214 -4.14 4.52 -27.78
CA VAL A 214 -3.03 4.66 -26.82
C VAL A 214 -2.74 6.15 -26.57
N GLY A 215 -2.34 6.53 -25.36
CA GLY A 215 -1.83 7.89 -25.10
C GLY A 215 -0.54 8.17 -25.89
N ILE A 216 0.53 7.41 -25.59
CA ILE A 216 1.82 7.46 -26.28
C ILE A 216 2.22 6.06 -26.77
N LEU A 217 2.43 5.90 -28.09
CA LEU A 217 2.88 4.67 -28.73
C LEU A 217 4.35 4.78 -29.18
N VAL A 218 5.21 3.84 -28.77
CA VAL A 218 6.60 3.73 -29.23
C VAL A 218 6.75 2.38 -29.93
N THR A 219 7.14 2.36 -31.21
CA THR A 219 7.06 1.13 -32.03
C THR A 219 8.10 1.01 -33.14
N GLY A 220 8.70 -0.17 -33.25
CA GLY A 220 9.68 -0.51 -34.29
C GLY A 220 11.12 -0.53 -33.79
N THR A 221 12.01 -1.19 -34.52
CA THR A 221 13.44 -1.25 -34.17
C THR A 221 14.08 0.13 -34.23
N ASP A 222 15.24 0.25 -33.58
CA ASP A 222 16.16 1.41 -33.68
C ASP A 222 15.54 2.74 -33.19
N THR A 223 14.33 2.70 -32.64
CA THR A 223 13.56 3.85 -32.12
C THR A 223 14.03 4.18 -30.70
N GLU A 224 15.33 4.46 -30.56
CA GLU A 224 16.06 4.42 -29.28
C GLU A 224 17.31 5.34 -29.24
N PRO A 225 17.64 5.97 -28.10
CA PRO A 225 16.87 6.08 -26.86
C PRO A 225 15.82 7.19 -26.98
N ASN A 226 14.78 7.22 -26.15
CA ASN A 226 13.81 8.32 -26.15
C ASN A 226 13.33 8.62 -24.71
N THR A 227 12.79 9.81 -24.46
CA THR A 227 12.35 10.25 -23.12
C THR A 227 10.88 10.67 -23.11
N ILE A 228 10.13 10.20 -22.11
CA ILE A 228 8.77 10.65 -21.78
C ILE A 228 8.80 11.14 -20.33
N THR A 229 8.68 12.45 -20.10
CA THR A 229 8.83 13.02 -18.76
C THR A 229 7.86 14.15 -18.40
N GLY A 230 7.39 14.16 -17.15
CA GLY A 230 6.56 15.25 -16.60
C GLY A 230 5.12 15.36 -17.13
N ASN A 231 4.67 14.44 -17.99
CA ASN A 231 3.36 14.47 -18.65
C ASN A 231 2.23 13.97 -17.75
N PHE A 232 1.01 14.36 -18.08
CA PHE A 232 -0.23 13.75 -17.57
C PHE A 232 -0.85 12.92 -18.70
N VAL A 233 -1.18 11.66 -18.43
CA VAL A 233 -1.58 10.67 -19.44
C VAL A 233 -2.83 9.91 -18.98
N GLY A 234 -3.97 10.23 -19.61
CA GLY A 234 -5.31 9.71 -19.27
C GLY A 234 -6.03 10.48 -18.15
N THR A 235 -5.44 11.57 -17.66
CA THR A 235 -6.00 12.44 -16.60
C THR A 235 -6.29 13.84 -17.12
N ASP A 236 -6.99 14.64 -16.31
CA ASP A 236 -7.27 16.05 -16.58
C ASP A 236 -6.04 16.98 -16.46
N LEU A 237 -6.22 18.28 -16.72
CA LEU A 237 -5.16 19.29 -16.61
C LEU A 237 -4.54 19.40 -15.19
N THR A 238 -5.28 19.06 -14.14
CA THR A 238 -4.80 19.06 -12.75
C THR A 238 -4.11 17.76 -12.35
N GLY A 239 -4.40 16.66 -13.06
CA GLY A 239 -3.93 15.33 -12.74
C GLY A 239 -4.63 14.73 -11.51
N THR A 240 -5.87 15.16 -11.22
CA THR A 240 -6.65 14.72 -10.05
C THR A 240 -8.05 14.22 -10.40
N LEU A 241 -8.52 14.43 -11.64
CA LEU A 241 -9.88 14.14 -12.05
C LEU A 241 -9.93 13.14 -13.22
N ILE A 242 -10.67 12.06 -13.00
CA ILE A 242 -11.43 11.38 -14.05
C ILE A 242 -12.88 11.85 -13.84
N ASP A 243 -13.55 12.25 -14.92
CA ASP A 243 -14.81 13.02 -14.92
C ASP A 243 -15.86 12.52 -13.89
N PRO A 244 -16.43 13.38 -13.03
CA PRO A 244 -17.53 13.01 -12.13
C PRO A 244 -18.87 12.70 -12.85
N SER A 245 -18.92 12.79 -14.17
CA SER A 245 -20.07 12.38 -14.99
C SER A 245 -20.31 10.86 -14.96
N PRO A 246 -21.51 10.37 -14.59
CA PRO A 246 -21.83 8.94 -14.58
C PRO A 246 -22.14 8.36 -15.97
N ILE A 247 -21.67 9.01 -17.06
CA ILE A 247 -21.96 8.62 -18.44
C ILE A 247 -20.80 7.77 -18.98
N VAL A 248 -21.04 6.45 -19.02
CA VAL A 248 -20.12 5.48 -19.67
C VAL A 248 -19.96 5.86 -21.14
N GLY A 249 -18.78 6.41 -21.48
CA GLY A 249 -18.45 6.89 -22.83
C GLY A 249 -17.84 8.30 -22.88
N ASP A 250 -18.03 9.15 -21.87
CA ASP A 250 -17.45 10.51 -21.80
C ASP A 250 -16.12 10.56 -21.00
N GLU A 251 -15.62 9.41 -20.54
CA GLU A 251 -14.42 9.30 -19.70
C GLU A 251 -13.18 9.96 -20.34
N LEU A 252 -12.55 10.88 -19.60
CA LEU A 252 -11.32 11.58 -20.01
C LEU A 252 -10.08 10.68 -20.09
N GLY A 253 -10.20 9.42 -19.67
CA GLY A 253 -9.20 8.37 -19.84
C GLY A 253 -8.82 8.11 -21.30
N ASN A 254 -7.69 7.44 -21.53
CA ASN A 254 -7.46 6.86 -22.85
C ASN A 254 -8.22 5.51 -22.95
N GLY A 255 -8.78 5.21 -24.12
CA GLY A 255 -9.54 3.97 -24.42
C GLY A 255 -8.67 2.73 -24.64
N SER A 256 -7.40 2.81 -24.25
CA SER A 256 -6.41 1.73 -24.25
C SER A 256 -5.27 2.13 -23.32
N PHE A 257 -4.03 1.74 -23.60
CA PHE A 257 -2.89 1.96 -22.70
C PHE A 257 -2.46 3.44 -22.63
N GLY A 258 -1.98 3.89 -21.46
CA GLY A 258 -1.41 5.23 -21.32
C GLY A 258 -0.13 5.38 -22.14
N ILE A 259 0.83 4.48 -21.92
CA ILE A 259 2.04 4.34 -22.73
C ILE A 259 2.16 2.90 -23.22
N SER A 260 2.45 2.68 -24.50
CA SER A 260 2.65 1.36 -25.09
C SER A 260 3.96 1.30 -25.88
N VAL A 261 4.78 0.29 -25.60
CA VAL A 261 6.12 0.10 -26.19
C VAL A 261 6.21 -1.29 -26.81
N ILE A 262 6.35 -1.33 -28.13
CA ILE A 262 6.23 -2.56 -28.94
C ILE A 262 7.27 -2.61 -30.07
N GLY A 263 7.27 -3.71 -30.82
CA GLY A 263 7.92 -3.77 -32.15
C GLY A 263 9.45 -3.71 -32.17
N GLY A 264 10.12 -3.81 -31.02
CA GLY A 264 11.58 -3.81 -30.91
C GLY A 264 12.22 -2.46 -30.59
N ALA A 265 11.47 -1.48 -30.10
CA ALA A 265 12.03 -0.26 -29.53
C ALA A 265 12.82 -0.58 -28.24
N ASP A 266 13.91 0.13 -27.97
CA ASP A 266 14.83 -0.12 -26.85
C ASP A 266 15.15 1.23 -26.14
N ARG A 267 15.83 1.24 -24.99
CA ARG A 267 16.35 2.42 -24.24
C ARG A 267 15.39 3.62 -24.02
N LEU A 268 14.08 3.40 -23.97
CA LEU A 268 13.09 4.41 -23.53
C LEU A 268 13.18 4.70 -22.02
N THR A 269 13.20 5.97 -21.63
CA THR A 269 13.06 6.44 -20.24
C THR A 269 11.69 7.09 -20.03
N ILE A 270 10.94 6.63 -19.03
CA ILE A 270 9.63 7.16 -18.62
C ILE A 270 9.77 7.69 -17.18
N SER A 271 9.73 9.01 -16.97
CA SER A 271 10.02 9.58 -15.64
C SER A 271 9.17 10.78 -15.18
N GLY A 272 8.70 10.76 -13.93
CA GLY A 272 7.95 11.88 -13.34
C GLY A 272 6.59 12.18 -13.99
N ASN A 273 5.98 11.21 -14.68
CA ASN A 273 4.67 11.35 -15.30
C ASN A 273 3.54 10.93 -14.33
N VAL A 274 2.31 11.34 -14.62
CA VAL A 274 1.08 10.81 -14.00
C VAL A 274 0.33 10.01 -15.06
N ILE A 275 0.05 8.74 -14.78
CA ILE A 275 -0.44 7.75 -15.76
C ILE A 275 -1.61 6.99 -15.15
N SER A 276 -2.82 7.49 -15.42
CA SER A 276 -4.06 7.11 -14.73
C SER A 276 -5.27 7.25 -15.67
N GLY A 277 -6.38 6.56 -15.40
CA GLY A 277 -7.57 6.58 -16.26
C GLY A 277 -7.43 5.78 -17.57
N ASN A 278 -6.34 5.06 -17.77
CA ASN A 278 -6.10 4.24 -18.96
C ASN A 278 -6.57 2.79 -18.72
N ASP A 279 -6.45 1.90 -19.70
CA ASP A 279 -6.64 0.46 -19.47
C ASP A 279 -5.46 -0.12 -18.65
N ASP A 280 -4.31 -0.41 -19.28
CA ASP A 280 -3.05 -0.50 -18.52
C ASP A 280 -2.37 0.88 -18.51
N GLY A 281 -1.71 1.26 -17.43
CA GLY A 281 -0.93 2.50 -17.36
C GLY A 281 0.24 2.50 -18.36
N ILE A 282 1.16 1.56 -18.19
CA ILE A 282 2.30 1.32 -19.10
C ILE A 282 2.29 -0.13 -19.59
N ARG A 283 2.47 -0.35 -20.91
CA ARG A 283 2.61 -1.69 -21.50
C ARG A 283 3.90 -1.86 -22.29
N PHE A 284 4.70 -2.89 -21.99
CA PHE A 284 5.88 -3.32 -22.74
C PHE A 284 5.61 -4.68 -23.39
N SER A 285 5.59 -4.78 -24.72
CA SER A 285 5.18 -6.01 -25.42
C SER A 285 5.96 -6.30 -26.71
N GLY A 286 6.83 -7.31 -26.65
CA GLY A 286 7.39 -7.95 -27.84
C GLY A 286 8.88 -8.30 -27.71
N GLY A 287 9.31 -9.36 -28.40
CA GLY A 287 10.73 -9.72 -28.49
C GLY A 287 11.55 -8.58 -29.10
N GLY A 288 12.55 -8.11 -28.35
CA GLY A 288 13.39 -6.96 -28.69
C GLY A 288 13.06 -5.69 -27.90
N VAL A 289 11.87 -5.58 -27.30
CA VAL A 289 11.50 -4.47 -26.41
C VAL A 289 12.36 -4.54 -25.14
N ALA A 290 13.25 -3.57 -24.90
CA ALA A 290 14.29 -3.72 -23.88
C ALA A 290 14.95 -2.45 -23.31
N ASN A 291 15.77 -2.64 -22.25
CA ASN A 291 16.52 -1.62 -21.48
C ASN A 291 15.68 -0.39 -21.07
N HIS A 292 14.37 -0.56 -20.91
CA HIS A 292 13.48 0.54 -20.58
C HIS A 292 13.54 0.88 -19.10
N GLN A 293 13.44 2.17 -18.78
CA GLN A 293 13.47 2.66 -17.41
C GLN A 293 12.17 3.39 -17.06
N VAL A 294 11.58 3.07 -15.92
CA VAL A 294 10.37 3.67 -15.37
C VAL A 294 10.74 4.26 -13.99
N ILE A 295 10.81 5.59 -13.89
CA ILE A 295 11.45 6.28 -12.75
C ILE A 295 10.54 7.36 -12.14
N GLY A 296 10.15 7.19 -10.86
CA GLY A 296 9.45 8.25 -10.11
C GLY A 296 8.12 8.73 -10.70
N ASN A 297 7.35 7.85 -11.33
CA ASN A 297 6.02 8.15 -11.89
C ASN A 297 4.91 7.85 -10.88
N PHE A 298 3.77 8.53 -11.02
CA PHE A 298 2.51 8.19 -10.34
C PHE A 298 1.64 7.39 -11.31
N ILE A 299 1.23 6.17 -10.93
CA ILE A 299 0.54 5.23 -11.82
C ILE A 299 -0.66 4.61 -11.08
N GLY A 300 -1.88 4.98 -11.52
CA GLY A 300 -3.13 4.64 -10.82
C GLY A 300 -3.48 5.60 -9.67
N THR A 301 -2.72 6.68 -9.51
CA THR A 301 -2.89 7.71 -8.48
C THR A 301 -2.85 9.13 -9.07
N ASP A 302 -3.34 10.09 -8.31
CA ASP A 302 -3.30 11.50 -8.67
C ASP A 302 -1.87 12.09 -8.76
N ALA A 303 -1.76 13.32 -9.22
CA ALA A 303 -0.50 14.07 -9.33
C ALA A 303 0.21 14.37 -7.99
N THR A 304 -0.34 13.91 -6.87
CA THR A 304 0.29 13.98 -5.54
C THR A 304 0.73 12.60 -5.04
N GLY A 305 0.24 11.52 -5.65
CA GLY A 305 0.42 10.14 -5.22
C GLY A 305 -0.39 9.75 -3.99
N ASN A 306 -1.39 10.54 -3.59
CA ASN A 306 -2.12 10.36 -2.32
C ASN A 306 -3.61 10.04 -2.48
N ASN A 307 -4.15 10.13 -3.70
CA ASN A 307 -5.53 9.76 -4.01
C ASN A 307 -5.55 8.74 -5.15
N VAL A 308 -6.44 7.74 -5.07
CA VAL A 308 -6.65 6.76 -6.14
C VAL A 308 -7.23 7.44 -7.37
N LEU A 309 -6.67 7.14 -8.54
CA LEU A 309 -7.10 7.65 -9.84
C LEU A 309 -6.87 6.50 -10.85
N PRO A 310 -7.78 5.51 -10.90
CA PRO A 310 -7.42 4.15 -11.31
C PRO A 310 -7.09 4.05 -12.80
N ASN A 311 -6.18 3.16 -13.16
CA ASN A 311 -6.23 2.52 -14.48
C ASN A 311 -7.20 1.31 -14.39
N ARG A 312 -7.99 1.05 -15.43
CA ARG A 312 -9.02 -0.01 -15.48
C ARG A 312 -8.42 -1.44 -15.47
N GLY A 313 -7.11 -1.54 -15.67
CA GLY A 313 -6.30 -2.74 -15.71
C GLY A 313 -5.10 -2.63 -14.76
N ASN A 314 -3.89 -2.93 -15.25
CA ASN A 314 -2.68 -2.96 -14.43
C ASN A 314 -1.93 -1.62 -14.49
N GLY A 315 -1.16 -1.29 -13.44
CA GLY A 315 -0.29 -0.11 -13.47
C GLY A 315 0.81 -0.25 -14.53
N VAL A 316 1.58 -1.34 -14.49
CA VAL A 316 2.59 -1.69 -15.50
C VAL A 316 2.41 -3.14 -15.95
N ASN A 317 2.40 -3.40 -17.26
CA ASN A 317 2.19 -4.71 -17.86
C ASN A 317 3.33 -5.07 -18.83
N ILE A 318 4.04 -6.18 -18.59
CA ILE A 318 5.25 -6.59 -19.31
C ILE A 318 5.04 -7.98 -19.89
N LEU A 319 5.05 -8.13 -21.22
CA LEU A 319 4.66 -9.37 -21.89
C LEU A 319 5.42 -9.64 -23.21
N ASN A 320 5.14 -10.79 -23.82
CA ASN A 320 5.53 -11.15 -25.19
C ASN A 320 7.04 -11.07 -25.52
N GLY A 321 7.92 -11.19 -24.52
CA GLY A 321 9.37 -11.22 -24.70
C GLY A 321 10.09 -9.89 -24.46
N ALA A 322 9.42 -8.90 -23.85
CA ALA A 322 10.06 -7.68 -23.37
C ALA A 322 11.03 -8.00 -22.21
N GLN A 323 12.23 -7.42 -22.20
CA GLN A 323 13.33 -7.87 -21.32
C GLN A 323 14.20 -6.73 -20.79
N ARG A 324 14.85 -6.90 -19.64
CA ARG A 324 15.71 -5.86 -19.01
C ARG A 324 14.96 -4.55 -18.73
N ILE A 325 13.72 -4.65 -18.26
CA ILE A 325 12.91 -3.49 -17.85
C ILE A 325 13.30 -3.12 -16.42
N GLN A 326 13.58 -1.85 -16.14
CA GLN A 326 13.90 -1.34 -14.81
C GLN A 326 12.77 -0.42 -14.32
N ILE A 327 12.21 -0.72 -13.16
CA ILE A 327 11.19 0.07 -12.48
C ILE A 327 11.80 0.48 -11.13
N ASP A 328 12.25 1.72 -11.03
CA ASP A 328 13.15 2.18 -9.95
C ASP A 328 12.85 3.64 -9.54
N GLY A 329 13.52 4.16 -8.51
CA GLY A 329 13.50 5.58 -8.19
C GLY A 329 12.14 6.08 -7.72
N SER A 330 11.45 5.30 -6.87
CA SER A 330 10.25 5.72 -6.14
C SER A 330 9.05 6.06 -7.02
N ASN A 331 8.71 5.18 -7.97
CA ASN A 331 7.37 5.19 -8.55
C ASN A 331 6.33 4.88 -7.45
N VAL A 332 5.14 5.45 -7.58
CA VAL A 332 3.93 5.12 -6.81
C VAL A 332 2.99 4.37 -7.76
N ILE A 333 2.83 3.07 -7.54
CA ILE A 333 2.11 2.15 -8.45
C ILE A 333 0.98 1.50 -7.65
N ALA A 334 -0.13 2.23 -7.56
CA ALA A 334 -1.14 2.09 -6.53
C ALA A 334 -2.53 2.44 -7.09
N GLY A 335 -3.61 1.94 -6.49
CA GLY A 335 -4.97 2.26 -6.93
C GLY A 335 -5.40 1.69 -8.30
N ASN A 336 -4.66 0.74 -8.89
CA ASN A 336 -5.01 0.15 -10.18
C ASN A 336 -6.05 -0.97 -10.01
N ALA A 337 -6.99 -1.09 -10.96
CA ALA A 337 -8.13 -2.00 -10.84
C ALA A 337 -7.81 -3.50 -11.08
N LEU A 338 -6.56 -3.82 -11.45
CA LEU A 338 -5.98 -5.17 -11.40
C LEU A 338 -4.72 -5.17 -10.52
N ASN A 339 -3.56 -5.50 -11.07
CA ASN A 339 -2.31 -5.58 -10.32
C ASN A 339 -1.51 -4.27 -10.44
N GLY A 340 -0.64 -3.97 -9.47
CA GLY A 340 0.32 -2.88 -9.59
C GLY A 340 1.26 -3.10 -10.77
N ILE A 341 1.97 -4.23 -10.77
CA ILE A 341 2.85 -4.66 -11.86
C ILE A 341 2.51 -6.10 -12.27
N HIS A 342 2.32 -6.36 -13.56
CA HIS A 342 2.11 -7.69 -14.13
C HIS A 342 3.25 -8.05 -15.08
N ILE A 343 3.94 -9.16 -14.81
CA ILE A 343 4.96 -9.77 -15.66
C ILE A 343 4.39 -11.07 -16.24
N GLN A 344 4.23 -11.13 -17.55
CA GLN A 344 3.74 -12.30 -18.26
C GLN A 344 4.89 -13.11 -18.88
N SER A 345 4.59 -14.36 -19.23
CA SER A 345 5.47 -15.31 -19.90
C SER A 345 6.41 -14.72 -20.94
N SER A 346 7.61 -15.29 -21.04
CA SER A 346 8.74 -14.84 -21.88
C SER A 346 9.35 -13.47 -21.56
N ALA A 347 8.72 -12.61 -20.74
CA ALA A 347 9.38 -11.38 -20.26
C ALA A 347 10.39 -11.69 -19.14
N SER A 348 11.61 -11.16 -19.20
CA SER A 348 12.72 -11.61 -18.34
C SER A 348 13.70 -10.50 -17.94
N ALA A 349 14.47 -10.76 -16.87
CA ALA A 349 15.41 -9.81 -16.28
C ALA A 349 14.78 -8.44 -15.93
N VAL A 350 13.48 -8.43 -15.59
CA VAL A 350 12.80 -7.25 -15.05
C VAL A 350 13.35 -6.97 -13.65
N THR A 351 13.69 -5.71 -13.35
CA THR A 351 14.18 -5.26 -12.04
C THR A 351 13.21 -4.23 -11.47
N ILE A 352 12.67 -4.49 -10.29
CA ILE A 352 11.68 -3.65 -9.59
C ILE A 352 12.29 -3.28 -8.24
N GLN A 353 12.73 -2.04 -8.05
CA GLN A 353 13.49 -1.60 -6.86
C GLN A 353 12.99 -0.25 -6.33
N ASN A 354 13.08 -0.01 -5.02
CA ASN A 354 12.83 1.31 -4.42
C ASN A 354 11.46 1.95 -4.78
N ASN A 355 10.42 1.16 -5.07
CA ASN A 355 9.06 1.66 -5.41
C ASN A 355 8.10 1.56 -4.22
N PHE A 356 6.98 2.26 -4.32
CA PHE A 356 5.80 2.11 -3.46
C PHE A 356 4.68 1.47 -4.30
N ILE A 357 4.17 0.31 -3.89
CA ILE A 357 3.27 -0.54 -4.68
C ILE A 357 2.04 -0.91 -3.84
N GLY A 358 0.87 -0.49 -4.29
CA GLY A 358 -0.37 -0.48 -3.49
C GLY A 358 -0.39 0.60 -2.40
N THR A 359 0.64 1.45 -2.36
CA THR A 359 0.77 2.51 -1.38
C THR A 359 1.64 3.66 -1.90
N ASN A 360 1.79 4.71 -1.09
CA ASN A 360 2.58 5.91 -1.36
C ASN A 360 3.76 6.06 -0.38
N THR A 361 4.45 7.19 -0.48
CA THR A 361 5.58 7.56 0.41
C THR A 361 5.22 7.70 1.88
N THR A 362 3.93 7.85 2.23
CA THR A 362 3.44 7.89 3.61
C THR A 362 2.83 6.58 4.10
N GLN A 363 2.90 5.50 3.29
CA GLN A 363 2.32 4.20 3.58
C GLN A 363 0.80 4.24 3.86
N SER A 364 0.06 4.98 3.01
CA SER A 364 -1.41 5.08 3.10
C SER A 364 -2.11 3.76 2.70
N PRO A 365 -3.12 3.30 3.48
CA PRO A 365 -3.90 2.10 3.16
C PRO A 365 -4.93 2.31 2.05
N ASP A 366 -5.39 3.55 1.84
CA ASP A 366 -6.47 3.88 0.91
C ASP A 366 -6.08 3.75 -0.59
N LEU A 367 -4.89 3.18 -0.87
CA LEU A 367 -4.22 3.20 -2.18
C LEU A 367 -3.97 1.80 -2.77
N GLY A 368 -4.54 0.75 -2.18
CA GLY A 368 -4.38 -0.63 -2.66
C GLY A 368 -4.62 -0.80 -4.16
N ASN A 369 -3.80 -1.62 -4.84
CA ASN A 369 -4.21 -2.18 -6.13
C ASN A 369 -5.24 -3.29 -5.85
N ALA A 370 -6.28 -3.42 -6.69
CA ALA A 370 -7.41 -4.31 -6.39
C ALA A 370 -7.05 -5.81 -6.35
N LEU A 371 -5.98 -6.21 -7.04
CA LEU A 371 -5.42 -7.56 -6.99
C LEU A 371 -4.04 -7.54 -6.32
N ASN A 372 -2.98 -7.99 -7.00
CA ASN A 372 -1.67 -8.20 -6.38
C ASN A 372 -0.76 -6.97 -6.57
N GLY A 373 0.20 -6.77 -5.66
CA GLY A 373 1.21 -5.72 -5.82
C GLY A 373 2.09 -5.97 -7.05
N VAL A 374 2.73 -7.14 -7.09
CA VAL A 374 3.49 -7.64 -8.25
C VAL A 374 3.05 -9.06 -8.59
N TYR A 375 2.61 -9.30 -9.83
CA TYR A 375 2.13 -10.59 -10.31
C TYR A 375 3.01 -11.14 -11.44
N LEU A 376 3.49 -12.39 -11.32
CA LEU A 376 4.25 -13.12 -12.33
C LEU A 376 3.41 -14.31 -12.84
N SER A 377 2.94 -14.28 -14.09
CA SER A 377 2.08 -15.33 -14.67
C SER A 377 2.76 -16.08 -15.81
N TYR A 378 2.84 -17.41 -15.71
CA TYR A 378 3.62 -18.25 -16.62
C TYR A 378 2.77 -18.92 -17.71
N SER A 379 3.43 -19.35 -18.80
CA SER A 379 2.88 -20.24 -19.82
C SER A 379 3.91 -21.30 -20.18
N ASN A 380 3.43 -22.47 -20.59
CA ASN A 380 4.15 -23.75 -20.66
C ASN A 380 5.33 -23.84 -21.66
N ALA A 381 5.78 -22.73 -22.26
CA ALA A 381 6.80 -22.71 -23.31
C ALA A 381 8.01 -21.80 -23.05
N ASN A 382 7.84 -20.64 -22.39
CA ASN A 382 8.91 -19.64 -22.24
C ASN A 382 8.93 -19.02 -20.84
N ARG A 383 10.07 -19.10 -20.14
CA ARG A 383 10.20 -18.77 -18.73
C ARG A 383 10.41 -17.26 -18.50
N PRO A 384 9.57 -16.58 -17.70
CA PRO A 384 9.93 -15.32 -17.07
C PRO A 384 10.87 -15.58 -15.89
N GLY A 385 12.13 -15.89 -16.21
CA GLY A 385 13.19 -16.08 -15.23
C GLY A 385 14.04 -14.83 -15.03
N GLU A 386 14.89 -14.88 -14.00
CA GLU A 386 15.90 -13.87 -13.67
C GLU A 386 15.38 -12.49 -13.22
N ASN A 387 14.08 -12.34 -12.99
CA ASN A 387 13.50 -11.08 -12.48
C ASN A 387 13.91 -10.84 -11.02
N ILE A 388 13.99 -9.57 -10.63
CA ILE A 388 14.44 -9.13 -9.31
C ILE A 388 13.41 -8.13 -8.76
N ILE A 389 12.83 -8.45 -7.60
CA ILE A 389 11.91 -7.61 -6.85
C ILE A 389 12.61 -7.26 -5.54
N GLY A 390 13.03 -6.02 -5.39
CA GLY A 390 13.94 -5.58 -4.35
C GLY A 390 15.39 -5.94 -4.69
N GLY A 391 16.17 -6.41 -3.73
CA GLY A 391 17.52 -6.92 -3.98
C GLY A 391 18.51 -6.67 -2.86
N PHE A 392 19.74 -7.13 -3.05
CA PHE A 392 20.80 -7.11 -2.03
C PHE A 392 21.52 -5.75 -1.86
N GLY A 393 21.11 -4.72 -2.61
CA GLY A 393 21.67 -3.37 -2.51
C GLY A 393 20.99 -2.55 -1.40
N ALA A 394 21.71 -1.59 -0.83
CA ALA A 394 21.09 -0.62 0.07
C ALA A 394 19.98 0.15 -0.68
N ASN A 395 18.82 0.29 -0.04
CA ASN A 395 17.60 0.88 -0.59
C ASN A 395 17.02 0.18 -1.84
N ALA A 396 17.45 -1.05 -2.18
CA ALA A 396 16.88 -1.78 -3.31
C ALA A 396 15.43 -2.25 -3.04
N GLY A 397 15.09 -2.53 -1.79
CA GLY A 397 13.75 -2.99 -1.39
C GLY A 397 12.63 -2.02 -1.78
N ASN A 398 11.51 -2.58 -2.24
CA ASN A 398 10.25 -1.86 -2.43
C ASN A 398 9.42 -1.86 -1.14
N VAL A 399 8.44 -0.97 -1.06
CA VAL A 399 7.31 -1.04 -0.12
C VAL A 399 6.11 -1.59 -0.89
N ILE A 400 5.56 -2.73 -0.47
CA ILE A 400 4.48 -3.43 -1.15
C ILE A 400 3.38 -3.74 -0.12
N ALA A 401 2.32 -2.94 -0.11
CA ALA A 401 1.30 -2.98 0.95
C ALA A 401 -0.10 -2.70 0.43
N PHE A 402 -1.12 -3.11 1.20
CA PHE A 402 -2.55 -2.80 1.00
C PHE A 402 -3.16 -3.29 -0.33
N ASN A 403 -2.46 -4.16 -1.08
CA ASN A 403 -3.01 -4.75 -2.29
C ASN A 403 -4.11 -5.76 -1.92
N GLY A 404 -5.21 -5.83 -2.69
CA GLY A 404 -6.40 -6.63 -2.36
C GLY A 404 -6.19 -8.16 -2.41
N GLN A 405 -5.06 -8.61 -2.96
CA GLN A 405 -4.58 -9.99 -2.90
C GLN A 405 -3.16 -10.02 -2.34
N ALA A 406 -2.25 -10.80 -2.92
CA ALA A 406 -0.90 -10.96 -2.40
C ALA A 406 0.02 -9.78 -2.73
N GLY A 407 1.03 -9.55 -1.89
CA GLY A 407 2.07 -8.55 -2.13
C GLY A 407 2.86 -8.87 -3.41
N VAL A 408 3.43 -10.09 -3.47
CA VAL A 408 4.11 -10.64 -4.64
C VAL A 408 3.60 -12.06 -4.93
N ARG A 409 3.00 -12.26 -6.11
CA ARG A 409 2.39 -13.54 -6.51
C ARG A 409 3.04 -14.14 -7.75
N ILE A 410 3.24 -15.45 -7.77
CA ILE A 410 3.94 -16.17 -8.85
C ILE A 410 3.17 -17.44 -9.27
N ASP A 411 2.41 -17.38 -10.37
CA ASP A 411 1.47 -18.45 -10.81
C ASP A 411 2.03 -19.33 -11.94
N TYR A 412 2.03 -20.65 -11.74
CA TYR A 412 2.43 -21.63 -12.75
C TYR A 412 1.24 -22.49 -13.27
N PRO A 413 1.01 -22.56 -14.61
CA PRO A 413 -0.27 -23.01 -15.19
C PRO A 413 -0.52 -24.52 -15.23
N ASN A 414 0.50 -25.36 -15.02
CA ASN A 414 0.39 -26.82 -15.10
C ASN A 414 1.40 -27.45 -14.15
N GLN A 415 0.96 -28.37 -13.29
CA GLN A 415 1.88 -29.28 -12.59
C GLN A 415 2.62 -30.14 -13.64
N PRO A 416 3.95 -30.27 -13.60
CA PRO A 416 4.71 -31.04 -14.58
C PRO A 416 4.39 -32.55 -14.49
N THR A 417 3.73 -33.08 -15.51
CA THR A 417 3.52 -34.53 -15.62
C THR A 417 4.79 -35.23 -16.14
N GLY A 418 5.44 -35.99 -15.25
CA GLY A 418 6.71 -36.68 -15.51
C GLY A 418 7.94 -35.75 -15.37
N ASN A 419 9.12 -36.27 -15.71
CA ASN A 419 10.44 -35.62 -15.52
C ASN A 419 10.69 -34.43 -16.48
N SER A 420 9.77 -33.48 -16.52
CA SER A 420 9.89 -32.20 -17.21
C SER A 420 10.84 -31.28 -16.42
N PRO A 421 11.95 -30.80 -16.99
CA PRO A 421 12.91 -29.93 -16.29
C PRO A 421 12.43 -28.47 -16.21
N TYR A 422 11.12 -28.26 -16.02
CA TYR A 422 10.43 -26.97 -16.15
C TYR A 422 10.22 -26.31 -14.80
N THR A 423 11.34 -26.01 -14.15
CA THR A 423 11.40 -25.14 -12.97
C THR A 423 10.97 -23.71 -13.31
N GLY A 424 10.06 -23.14 -12.50
CA GLY A 424 9.73 -21.71 -12.50
C GLY A 424 10.80 -20.84 -11.80
N ALA A 425 11.94 -21.45 -11.49
CA ALA A 425 13.12 -20.88 -10.86
C ALA A 425 13.67 -19.61 -11.53
N GLY A 426 14.32 -18.79 -10.70
CA GLY A 426 15.20 -17.71 -11.12
C GLY A 426 14.76 -16.31 -10.69
N ASN A 427 13.56 -16.14 -10.13
CA ASN A 427 13.16 -14.84 -9.58
C ASN A 427 13.78 -14.63 -8.21
N THR A 428 14.00 -13.37 -7.85
CA THR A 428 14.64 -12.98 -6.59
C THR A 428 13.77 -11.92 -5.92
N ILE A 429 13.09 -12.28 -4.84
CA ILE A 429 12.43 -11.34 -3.93
C ILE A 429 13.40 -11.13 -2.76
N SER A 430 13.77 -9.90 -2.43
CA SER A 430 14.76 -9.62 -1.38
C SER A 430 14.63 -8.23 -0.80
N SER A 431 14.75 -8.13 0.53
CA SER A 431 14.85 -6.87 1.29
C SER A 431 13.66 -5.91 1.12
N ASN A 432 12.52 -6.39 0.60
CA ASN A 432 11.29 -5.60 0.45
C ASN A 432 10.55 -5.50 1.79
N SER A 433 9.93 -4.35 2.03
CA SER A 433 8.91 -4.16 3.06
C SER A 433 7.57 -4.65 2.49
N ILE A 434 7.04 -5.77 2.98
CA ILE A 434 5.77 -6.34 2.49
C ILE A 434 4.82 -6.58 3.66
N PHE A 435 3.70 -5.86 3.72
CA PHE A 435 2.78 -5.89 4.87
C PHE A 435 1.36 -5.39 4.56
N GLU A 436 0.39 -5.75 5.40
CA GLU A 436 -1.02 -5.38 5.34
C GLU A 436 -1.66 -5.57 3.95
N ASN A 437 -1.36 -6.68 3.27
CA ASN A 437 -2.02 -7.07 2.01
C ASN A 437 -3.25 -7.97 2.29
N GLY A 438 -4.17 -8.09 1.33
CA GLY A 438 -5.41 -8.89 1.45
C GLY A 438 -5.18 -10.41 1.34
N GLY A 439 -3.97 -10.82 1.00
CA GLY A 439 -3.45 -12.18 1.10
C GLY A 439 -1.94 -12.15 1.36
N LEU A 440 -1.29 -13.30 1.27
CA LEU A 440 0.14 -13.45 1.62
C LEU A 440 1.04 -12.38 0.96
N GLY A 441 1.99 -11.82 1.70
CA GLY A 441 3.00 -10.92 1.13
C GLY A 441 3.85 -11.58 0.05
N ILE A 442 4.06 -12.90 0.09
CA ILE A 442 4.58 -13.71 -1.03
C ILE A 442 3.71 -14.97 -1.19
N ASP A 443 3.25 -15.24 -2.41
CA ASP A 443 2.29 -16.30 -2.79
C ASP A 443 2.84 -17.11 -4.00
N LEU A 444 3.22 -18.39 -3.82
CA LEU A 444 3.88 -19.24 -4.81
C LEU A 444 2.94 -20.34 -5.35
N VAL A 445 2.09 -19.98 -6.31
CA VAL A 445 0.87 -20.73 -6.63
C VAL A 445 1.01 -21.67 -7.84
N TRP A 446 0.58 -22.92 -7.68
CA TRP A 446 0.11 -23.71 -8.83
C TRP A 446 -1.31 -23.27 -9.20
N LEU A 447 -1.55 -22.94 -10.46
CA LEU A 447 -2.92 -22.66 -10.91
C LEU A 447 -3.84 -23.86 -10.61
N ASN A 448 -4.97 -23.56 -9.95
CA ASN A 448 -5.94 -24.49 -9.36
C ASN A 448 -5.54 -25.16 -8.02
N ALA A 449 -4.46 -24.74 -7.36
CA ALA A 449 -4.30 -24.93 -5.92
C ALA A 449 -5.18 -23.93 -5.14
N ALA A 450 -5.47 -24.24 -3.87
CA ALA A 450 -6.11 -23.28 -2.96
C ALA A 450 -5.12 -22.18 -2.57
N THR A 451 -5.61 -20.95 -2.38
CA THR A 451 -4.82 -19.82 -1.85
C THR A 451 -4.43 -20.08 -0.40
N GLY A 452 -3.13 -20.04 -0.10
CA GLY A 452 -2.59 -20.31 1.22
C GLY A 452 -1.13 -20.77 1.13
N PRO A 453 -0.39 -20.76 2.26
CA PRO A 453 1.05 -20.96 2.26
C PRO A 453 1.45 -22.37 1.85
N THR A 454 2.46 -22.46 0.98
CA THR A 454 3.11 -23.68 0.53
C THR A 454 3.93 -24.27 1.67
N LEU A 455 3.34 -25.20 2.42
CA LEU A 455 3.99 -25.84 3.57
C LEU A 455 5.27 -26.59 3.17
N ASN A 456 6.34 -26.40 3.94
CA ASN A 456 7.65 -27.02 3.72
C ASN A 456 7.60 -28.54 3.51
N ASP A 457 8.38 -29.04 2.55
CA ASP A 457 8.50 -30.47 2.27
C ASP A 457 9.28 -31.22 3.39
N PRO A 458 8.93 -32.49 3.69
CA PRO A 458 9.61 -33.29 4.72
C PRO A 458 10.92 -33.95 4.23
N SER A 459 11.32 -33.69 2.99
CA SER A 459 12.57 -34.16 2.38
C SER A 459 13.52 -32.99 2.10
N PRO A 460 14.72 -33.24 1.53
CA PRO A 460 15.61 -32.17 1.10
C PRO A 460 15.16 -31.51 -0.23
N ASP A 461 14.08 -30.71 -0.20
CA ASP A 461 13.56 -29.85 -1.30
C ASP A 461 13.69 -30.51 -2.68
N ALA A 462 12.76 -31.44 -2.92
CA ALA A 462 12.67 -32.20 -4.18
C ALA A 462 11.70 -31.57 -5.19
N ASP A 463 11.08 -30.44 -4.85
CA ASP A 463 9.97 -29.87 -5.61
C ASP A 463 10.38 -29.08 -6.86
N ASN A 464 9.38 -28.83 -7.69
CA ASN A 464 9.47 -27.99 -8.88
C ASN A 464 8.34 -26.98 -8.82
N GLY A 465 8.49 -25.79 -9.41
CA GLY A 465 7.39 -24.83 -9.49
C GLY A 465 7.88 -23.38 -9.53
N PRO A 466 7.00 -22.40 -9.24
CA PRO A 466 7.40 -21.03 -8.88
C PRO A 466 8.57 -21.03 -7.90
N ASN A 467 9.73 -20.46 -8.28
CA ASN A 467 10.94 -20.44 -7.43
C ASN A 467 11.36 -21.83 -6.86
N ASP A 468 11.04 -22.92 -7.57
CA ASP A 468 11.18 -24.32 -7.11
C ASP A 468 10.34 -24.71 -5.88
N LEU A 469 9.39 -23.86 -5.45
CA LEU A 469 8.64 -23.98 -4.19
C LEU A 469 9.55 -24.00 -2.96
N GLN A 470 10.63 -23.22 -3.02
CA GLN A 470 11.69 -23.20 -2.02
C GLN A 470 11.14 -23.13 -0.59
N ASN A 471 11.45 -24.14 0.24
CA ASN A 471 11.13 -24.16 1.66
C ASN A 471 11.54 -22.86 2.40
N PHE A 472 10.65 -22.35 3.24
CA PHE A 472 10.89 -21.20 4.12
C PHE A 472 11.65 -21.62 5.41
N PRO A 473 12.30 -20.69 6.13
CA PRO A 473 12.98 -20.99 7.39
C PRO A 473 11.99 -21.28 8.52
N ASN A 474 12.29 -22.28 9.36
CA ASN A 474 11.55 -22.54 10.59
C ASN A 474 12.20 -21.79 11.76
N LEU A 475 11.54 -20.73 12.25
CA LEU A 475 12.00 -19.94 13.38
C LEU A 475 11.58 -20.61 14.70
N LEU A 476 12.55 -20.86 15.59
CA LEU A 476 12.34 -21.59 16.84
C LEU A 476 12.31 -20.69 18.09
N ARG A 477 13.11 -19.61 18.10
CA ARG A 477 13.15 -18.62 19.19
C ARG A 477 13.60 -17.27 18.66
N ALA A 478 12.92 -16.20 19.06
CA ALA A 478 13.33 -14.82 18.82
C ALA A 478 13.23 -14.03 20.13
N SER A 479 14.37 -13.58 20.67
CA SER A 479 14.43 -12.85 21.94
C SER A 479 15.17 -11.52 21.75
N THR A 480 14.55 -10.42 22.15
CA THR A 480 15.05 -9.05 21.93
C THR A 480 15.28 -8.29 23.23
N ASN A 481 16.11 -7.26 23.19
CA ASN A 481 16.21 -6.24 24.24
C ASN A 481 15.48 -4.93 23.87
N SER A 482 14.81 -4.88 22.71
CA SER A 482 14.13 -3.69 22.14
C SER A 482 14.97 -2.42 21.94
N LEU A 483 16.26 -2.44 22.26
CA LEU A 483 17.16 -1.30 22.13
C LEU A 483 18.09 -1.43 20.93
N ASN A 484 18.78 -2.58 20.79
CA ASN A 484 19.85 -2.75 19.81
C ASN A 484 20.20 -4.21 19.45
N ALA A 485 19.56 -5.21 20.04
CA ALA A 485 19.88 -6.62 19.78
C ALA A 485 18.65 -7.52 19.77
N THR A 486 18.59 -8.41 18.78
CA THR A 486 17.58 -9.47 18.67
C THR A 486 18.26 -10.79 18.31
N ALA A 487 18.28 -11.74 19.25
CA ALA A 487 18.79 -13.08 19.04
C ALA A 487 17.73 -13.96 18.37
N ILE A 488 18.12 -14.68 17.32
CA ILE A 488 17.24 -15.54 16.51
C ILE A 488 17.88 -16.93 16.39
N GLN A 489 17.09 -17.96 16.70
CA GLN A 489 17.42 -19.36 16.50
C GLN A 489 16.39 -20.00 15.57
N GLY A 490 16.85 -20.81 14.63
CA GLY A 490 15.99 -21.52 13.70
C GLY A 490 16.73 -22.57 12.86
N SER A 491 16.00 -23.20 11.96
CA SER A 491 16.53 -24.15 10.99
C SER A 491 15.87 -23.99 9.62
N LEU A 492 16.50 -24.58 8.61
CA LEU A 492 15.98 -24.69 7.25
C LEU A 492 16.35 -26.07 6.71
N THR A 493 15.42 -26.72 6.03
CA THR A 493 15.67 -27.90 5.19
C THR A 493 15.50 -27.49 3.73
N THR A 494 16.49 -27.77 2.89
CA THR A 494 16.40 -27.63 1.43
C THR A 494 17.41 -28.59 0.77
N ARG A 495 17.80 -28.38 -0.49
CA ARG A 495 18.71 -29.26 -1.23
C ARG A 495 20.07 -29.36 -0.53
N PRO A 496 20.73 -30.53 -0.49
CA PRO A 496 22.01 -30.70 0.20
C PRO A 496 23.18 -29.92 -0.41
N ASN A 497 24.09 -29.42 0.45
CA ASN A 497 25.30 -28.67 0.09
C ASN A 497 25.04 -27.36 -0.70
N LEU A 498 23.86 -26.75 -0.53
CA LEU A 498 23.45 -25.55 -1.24
C LEU A 498 23.74 -24.29 -0.42
N GLN A 499 24.27 -23.25 -1.05
CA GLN A 499 24.36 -21.95 -0.39
C GLN A 499 23.00 -21.25 -0.38
N VAL A 500 22.64 -20.70 0.78
CA VAL A 500 21.36 -20.01 1.01
C VAL A 500 21.58 -18.72 1.76
N ARG A 501 20.72 -17.74 1.49
CA ARG A 501 20.60 -16.49 2.25
C ARG A 501 19.22 -16.50 2.91
N VAL A 502 19.21 -16.49 4.25
CA VAL A 502 18.01 -16.29 5.04
C VAL A 502 17.88 -14.80 5.33
N GLU A 503 16.76 -14.18 4.98
CA GLU A 503 16.45 -12.78 5.31
C GLU A 503 15.40 -12.74 6.42
N PHE A 504 15.58 -11.85 7.40
CA PHE A 504 14.73 -11.73 8.59
C PHE A 504 13.97 -10.40 8.59
N PHE A 505 12.72 -10.45 9.02
CA PHE A 505 11.79 -9.33 9.02
C PHE A 505 11.02 -9.24 10.34
N ASN A 506 10.46 -8.06 10.61
CA ASN A 506 9.58 -7.78 11.73
C ASN A 506 8.30 -7.11 11.25
N SER A 507 7.15 -7.55 11.76
CA SER A 507 5.85 -6.89 11.59
C SER A 507 5.25 -6.53 12.97
N PRO A 508 4.42 -5.47 13.10
CA PRO A 508 3.79 -5.10 14.37
C PRO A 508 2.86 -6.18 14.91
N THR A 509 2.14 -6.85 14.01
CA THR A 509 1.18 -7.94 14.25
C THR A 509 1.47 -9.10 13.31
N CYS A 510 0.97 -10.29 13.65
CA CYS A 510 0.89 -11.38 12.68
C CYS A 510 -0.22 -11.12 11.67
N ASP A 511 0.03 -11.53 10.43
CA ASP A 511 -0.97 -11.63 9.37
C ASP A 511 -2.07 -12.66 9.72
N PRO A 512 -3.34 -12.48 9.29
CA PRO A 512 -4.43 -13.41 9.59
C PRO A 512 -4.21 -14.86 9.15
N SER A 513 -3.35 -15.13 8.15
CA SER A 513 -3.00 -16.50 7.74
C SER A 513 -2.06 -17.23 8.72
N GLY A 514 -1.37 -16.49 9.59
CA GLY A 514 -0.29 -17.01 10.43
C GLY A 514 1.11 -16.99 9.78
N PHE A 515 1.22 -16.55 8.52
CA PHE A 515 2.40 -16.60 7.66
C PHE A 515 2.62 -15.25 6.94
N GLY A 516 3.40 -15.23 5.87
CA GLY A 516 3.10 -14.35 4.73
C GLY A 516 3.71 -12.96 4.70
N GLU A 517 4.00 -12.31 5.83
CA GLU A 517 4.37 -10.87 5.83
C GLU A 517 5.65 -10.51 6.58
N GLY A 518 6.24 -9.36 6.22
CA GLY A 518 7.47 -8.81 6.79
C GLY A 518 7.61 -7.31 6.53
N ALA A 519 7.04 -6.49 7.40
CA ALA A 519 6.97 -5.02 7.23
C ALA A 519 8.35 -4.34 7.29
N THR A 520 9.25 -4.79 8.16
CA THR A 520 10.57 -4.20 8.37
C THR A 520 11.68 -5.23 8.15
N PHE A 521 12.48 -5.07 7.12
CA PHE A 521 13.69 -5.87 6.90
C PHE A 521 14.76 -5.56 7.97
N LEU A 522 15.25 -6.60 8.66
CA LEU A 522 16.20 -6.48 9.77
C LEU A 522 17.64 -6.85 9.39
N GLY A 523 17.82 -7.64 8.33
CA GLY A 523 19.12 -8.18 7.94
C GLY A 523 19.04 -9.63 7.48
N PHE A 524 20.20 -10.27 7.32
CA PHE A 524 20.30 -11.57 6.69
C PHE A 524 21.43 -12.43 7.25
N TYR A 525 21.34 -13.74 7.02
CA TYR A 525 22.36 -14.74 7.31
C TYR A 525 22.64 -15.57 6.06
N ASN A 526 23.91 -15.65 5.66
CA ASN A 526 24.34 -16.55 4.59
C ASN A 526 24.87 -17.84 5.20
N GLY A 527 24.33 -18.98 4.78
CA GLY A 527 24.75 -20.31 5.21
C GLY A 527 24.91 -21.27 4.03
N THR A 528 25.27 -22.51 4.36
CA THR A 528 25.30 -23.64 3.41
C THR A 528 24.65 -24.83 4.10
N THR A 529 23.71 -25.50 3.45
CA THR A 529 23.11 -26.74 3.97
C THR A 529 24.14 -27.87 4.03
N ASP A 530 23.96 -28.80 4.97
CA ASP A 530 24.81 -29.99 5.08
C ASP A 530 24.50 -31.05 4.00
N SER A 531 25.13 -32.22 4.13
CA SER A 531 24.91 -33.35 3.23
C SER A 531 23.51 -34.00 3.34
N ALA A 532 22.71 -33.63 4.35
CA ALA A 532 21.33 -34.05 4.52
C ALA A 532 20.32 -32.95 4.11
N GLY A 533 20.79 -31.76 3.69
CA GLY A 533 19.92 -30.64 3.32
C GLY A 533 19.60 -29.67 4.45
N VAL A 534 20.18 -29.84 5.63
CA VAL A 534 19.82 -29.06 6.82
C VAL A 534 20.81 -27.92 7.05
N LEU A 535 20.27 -26.74 7.35
CA LEU A 535 21.01 -25.60 7.91
C LEU A 535 20.39 -25.23 9.26
N ASN A 536 21.17 -25.27 10.34
CA ASN A 536 20.78 -24.73 11.63
C ASN A 536 21.47 -23.37 11.83
N PHE A 537 20.77 -22.40 12.41
CA PHE A 537 21.32 -21.08 12.70
C PHE A 537 20.94 -20.60 14.10
N ASN A 538 21.89 -19.93 14.75
CA ASN A 538 21.73 -19.21 16.01
C ASN A 538 22.62 -17.97 15.92
N LEU A 539 22.02 -16.78 15.97
CA LEU A 539 22.69 -15.51 15.69
C LEU A 539 22.03 -14.37 16.46
N THR A 540 22.70 -13.21 16.50
CA THR A 540 22.12 -11.95 16.99
C THR A 540 22.20 -10.90 15.89
N LEU A 541 21.05 -10.34 15.53
CA LEU A 541 20.98 -9.15 14.67
C LEU A 541 21.25 -7.90 15.53
N PRO A 542 22.04 -6.92 15.05
CA PRO A 542 22.36 -5.69 15.77
C PRO A 542 21.22 -4.64 15.66
N ILE A 543 19.97 -5.11 15.79
CA ILE A 543 18.74 -4.31 15.77
C ILE A 543 17.83 -4.84 16.88
N GLY A 544 17.32 -3.96 17.73
CA GLY A 544 16.26 -4.28 18.69
C GLY A 544 14.88 -4.15 18.04
N VAL A 545 13.95 -5.04 18.39
CA VAL A 545 12.54 -4.95 17.95
C VAL A 545 11.63 -4.84 19.18
N PRO A 546 10.41 -4.29 19.09
CA PRO A 546 9.51 -4.19 20.25
C PRO A 546 9.17 -5.58 20.81
N VAL A 547 9.25 -5.78 22.13
CA VAL A 547 8.72 -7.02 22.74
C VAL A 547 7.22 -7.14 22.41
N GLY A 548 6.81 -8.29 21.88
CA GLY A 548 5.45 -8.57 21.44
C GLY A 548 5.19 -8.33 19.94
N SER A 549 6.14 -7.75 19.18
CA SER A 549 6.09 -7.78 17.71
C SER A 549 6.31 -9.21 17.18
N VAL A 550 6.08 -9.44 15.89
CA VAL A 550 6.33 -10.74 15.27
C VAL A 550 7.48 -10.71 14.29
N MET A 551 8.20 -11.81 14.24
CA MET A 551 9.32 -12.08 13.35
C MET A 551 8.90 -13.06 12.27
N SER A 552 9.39 -12.84 11.05
CA SER A 552 9.27 -13.76 9.92
C SER A 552 10.58 -13.83 9.14
N ALA A 553 10.71 -14.83 8.27
CA ALA A 553 11.89 -14.98 7.43
C ALA A 553 11.59 -15.61 6.08
N ILE A 554 12.44 -15.34 5.09
CA ILE A 554 12.43 -15.99 3.76
C ILE A 554 13.79 -16.62 3.46
N THR A 555 13.78 -17.70 2.69
CA THR A 555 14.95 -18.34 2.10
C THR A 555 15.17 -17.79 0.69
N ILE A 556 16.42 -17.50 0.32
CA ILE A 556 16.83 -17.20 -1.06
C ILE A 556 17.99 -18.15 -1.40
N ALA A 557 17.80 -19.02 -2.39
CA ALA A 557 18.69 -20.14 -2.66
C ALA A 557 19.58 -19.94 -3.90
N GLN A 558 20.78 -20.52 -3.88
CA GLN A 558 21.70 -20.46 -5.03
C GLN A 558 21.19 -21.32 -6.21
N THR A 559 21.04 -20.75 -7.41
CA THR A 559 20.65 -21.54 -8.60
C THR A 559 21.85 -22.19 -9.28
N VAL A 560 22.16 -23.43 -8.89
CA VAL A 560 23.18 -24.29 -9.50
C VAL A 560 22.92 -24.45 -11.02
N PRO A 561 23.93 -24.32 -11.91
CA PRO A 561 25.36 -24.20 -11.65
C PRO A 561 25.88 -22.75 -11.52
N SER A 562 25.02 -21.74 -11.44
CA SER A 562 25.42 -20.36 -11.14
C SER A 562 25.74 -20.17 -9.65
N SER A 563 26.42 -19.08 -9.31
CA SER A 563 26.64 -18.62 -7.92
C SER A 563 25.67 -17.52 -7.49
N ASN A 564 24.54 -17.36 -8.19
CA ASN A 564 23.56 -16.32 -7.91
C ASN A 564 22.50 -16.82 -6.94
N PHE A 565 22.23 -16.06 -5.87
CA PHE A 565 21.04 -16.20 -5.06
C PHE A 565 19.82 -15.76 -5.88
N ARG A 566 18.86 -16.68 -6.03
CA ARG A 566 17.55 -16.52 -6.68
C ARG A 566 16.57 -17.42 -5.90
N ASN A 567 15.44 -17.84 -6.48
CA ASN A 567 14.49 -18.78 -5.84
C ASN A 567 14.13 -18.37 -4.40
N THR A 568 13.40 -17.26 -4.25
CA THR A 568 12.90 -16.86 -2.93
C THR A 568 11.68 -17.68 -2.54
N SER A 569 11.66 -18.17 -1.29
CA SER A 569 10.49 -18.79 -0.65
C SER A 569 9.37 -17.78 -0.38
N GLU A 570 8.24 -18.29 0.10
CA GLU A 570 7.27 -17.51 0.87
C GLU A 570 7.84 -17.14 2.26
N PHE A 571 7.12 -16.34 3.03
CA PHE A 571 7.47 -16.04 4.42
C PHE A 571 7.11 -17.19 5.37
N SER A 572 8.01 -17.43 6.34
CA SER A 572 7.78 -18.34 7.46
C SER A 572 6.51 -18.03 8.26
N PRO A 573 6.04 -18.97 9.10
CA PRO A 573 5.13 -18.66 10.19
C PRO A 573 5.62 -17.46 11.03
N CYS A 574 4.68 -16.71 11.59
CA CYS A 574 4.96 -15.67 12.58
C CYS A 574 5.55 -16.25 13.87
N LEU A 575 6.63 -15.64 14.38
CA LEU A 575 7.18 -15.93 15.70
C LEU A 575 7.25 -14.66 16.56
N THR A 576 6.54 -14.62 17.68
CA THR A 576 6.55 -13.45 18.59
C THR A 576 7.95 -13.21 19.18
N ALA A 577 8.44 -11.98 19.10
CA ALA A 577 9.67 -11.55 19.74
C ALA A 577 9.44 -11.34 21.25
N ILE A 578 10.06 -12.18 22.08
CA ILE A 578 9.96 -12.09 23.54
C ILE A 578 11.08 -11.23 24.14
N SER A 579 10.90 -10.76 25.38
CA SER A 579 12.01 -10.16 26.13
C SER A 579 13.12 -11.19 26.32
N THR A 580 14.35 -10.70 26.26
CA THR A 580 15.55 -11.37 26.82
C THR A 580 15.46 -11.48 28.35
N SER A 581 16.45 -12.14 28.97
CA SER A 581 16.56 -12.25 30.43
C SER A 581 16.70 -10.86 31.09
N ASN A 582 16.51 -10.77 32.41
CA ASN A 582 16.74 -9.51 33.13
C ASN A 582 17.24 -9.81 34.54
N LEU A 583 18.54 -9.63 34.80
CA LEU A 583 19.05 -9.72 36.15
C LEU A 583 18.80 -8.40 36.89
N ALA A 584 18.61 -8.51 38.20
CA ALA A 584 18.58 -7.40 39.12
C ALA A 584 19.29 -7.83 40.41
N LEU A 585 20.10 -6.91 40.96
CA LEU A 585 20.86 -7.11 42.17
C LEU A 585 20.32 -6.21 43.28
N SER A 586 20.15 -6.79 44.46
CA SER A 586 19.94 -6.02 45.70
C SER A 586 20.93 -6.48 46.78
N LYS A 587 21.24 -5.59 47.71
CA LYS A 587 22.26 -5.77 48.74
C LYS A 587 21.81 -5.11 50.03
N THR A 588 22.03 -5.77 51.15
CA THR A 588 21.69 -5.33 52.51
C THR A 588 22.80 -5.77 53.47
N ASP A 589 22.85 -5.19 54.66
CA ASP A 589 23.74 -5.55 55.76
C ASP A 589 22.97 -6.09 56.98
N SER A 590 23.64 -6.86 57.83
CA SER A 590 23.03 -7.50 59.00
C SER A 590 22.85 -6.56 60.21
N ALA A 591 23.56 -5.42 60.22
CA ALA A 591 23.53 -4.43 61.28
C ALA A 591 24.01 -3.06 60.76
N ASP A 592 23.18 -2.03 60.96
CA ASP A 592 23.55 -0.62 60.77
C ASP A 592 23.01 0.19 61.97
N PRO A 593 23.86 0.81 62.82
CA PRO A 593 25.33 0.78 62.80
C PRO A 593 25.94 -0.55 63.30
N ILE A 594 27.21 -0.78 62.97
CA ILE A 594 28.06 -1.89 63.45
C ILE A 594 29.26 -1.35 64.25
N LEU A 595 29.86 -2.14 65.15
CA LEU A 595 31.07 -1.76 65.88
C LEU A 595 32.36 -2.24 65.17
N VAL A 596 33.45 -1.49 65.34
CA VAL A 596 34.79 -1.98 64.97
C VAL A 596 35.16 -3.20 65.82
N GLY A 597 35.53 -4.30 65.16
CA GLY A 597 35.85 -5.59 65.76
C GLY A 597 34.74 -6.63 65.60
N ASP A 598 33.51 -6.21 65.32
CA ASP A 598 32.38 -7.12 65.09
C ASP A 598 32.36 -7.68 63.65
N ASN A 599 31.63 -8.77 63.48
CA ASN A 599 31.36 -9.35 62.16
C ASN A 599 30.09 -8.73 61.55
N LEU A 600 30.14 -8.46 60.25
CA LEU A 600 29.02 -7.97 59.45
C LEU A 600 28.75 -8.96 58.31
N THR A 601 27.48 -9.31 58.10
CA THR A 601 27.06 -10.11 56.95
C THR A 601 26.36 -9.23 55.93
N TYR A 602 26.93 -9.08 54.74
CA TYR A 602 26.18 -8.58 53.59
C TYR A 602 25.30 -9.70 53.03
N THR A 603 24.01 -9.46 52.87
CA THR A 603 23.11 -10.36 52.12
C THR A 603 22.82 -9.73 50.75
N LEU A 604 23.24 -10.43 49.70
CA LEU A 604 23.01 -10.10 48.30
C LEU A 604 21.95 -11.02 47.72
N ILE A 605 21.07 -10.46 46.90
CA ILE A 605 20.01 -11.20 46.21
C ILE A 605 20.10 -10.84 44.73
N VAL A 606 20.49 -11.82 43.92
CA VAL A 606 20.40 -11.78 42.46
C VAL A 606 19.06 -12.41 42.06
N SER A 607 18.23 -11.69 41.33
CA SER A 607 16.98 -12.20 40.77
C SER A 607 16.96 -12.06 39.25
N ASN A 608 16.51 -13.09 38.54
CA ASN A 608 16.17 -12.97 37.12
C ASN A 608 14.68 -12.63 36.99
N THR A 609 14.36 -11.37 36.72
CA THR A 609 12.99 -10.87 36.50
C THR A 609 12.54 -10.95 35.04
N GLY A 610 13.39 -11.43 34.13
CA GLY A 610 13.05 -11.68 32.73
C GLY A 610 12.30 -13.01 32.52
N PRO A 611 11.61 -13.18 31.39
CA PRO A 611 10.90 -14.42 31.05
C PRO A 611 11.83 -15.56 30.60
N GLU A 612 13.08 -15.25 30.24
CA GLU A 612 14.07 -16.20 29.74
C GLU A 612 15.14 -16.50 30.81
N VAL A 613 15.72 -17.71 30.75
CA VAL A 613 16.84 -18.13 31.61
C VAL A 613 18.06 -17.25 31.33
N ALA A 614 18.71 -16.74 32.38
CA ALA A 614 20.02 -16.12 32.31
C ALA A 614 21.10 -17.18 32.53
N MET A 615 21.97 -17.42 31.55
CA MET A 615 23.06 -18.38 31.65
C MET A 615 24.35 -17.72 32.14
N GLY A 616 25.25 -18.52 32.74
CA GLY A 616 26.60 -18.06 33.10
C GLY A 616 26.63 -16.88 34.08
N VAL A 617 25.70 -16.82 35.01
CA VAL A 617 25.52 -15.72 35.97
C VAL A 617 26.69 -15.68 36.95
N ILE A 618 27.40 -14.55 36.97
CA ILE A 618 28.53 -14.28 37.86
C ILE A 618 28.23 -13.02 38.67
N LEU A 619 28.32 -13.13 40.00
CA LEU A 619 28.27 -12.01 40.94
C LEU A 619 29.71 -11.65 41.37
N SER A 620 30.01 -10.37 41.49
CA SER A 620 31.30 -9.84 41.93
C SER A 620 31.10 -8.75 42.99
N ASP A 621 31.76 -8.89 44.14
CA ASP A 621 31.64 -8.03 45.32
C ASP A 621 33.05 -7.62 45.80
N PRO A 622 33.56 -6.44 45.37
CA PRO A 622 34.78 -5.86 45.89
C PRO A 622 34.60 -5.36 47.32
N LEU A 623 35.27 -6.00 48.27
CA LEU A 623 35.11 -5.72 49.69
C LEU A 623 35.65 -4.32 50.05
N PRO A 624 34.94 -3.55 50.90
CA PRO A 624 35.34 -2.19 51.22
C PRO A 624 36.61 -2.17 52.09
N SER A 625 37.47 -1.17 51.83
CA SER A 625 38.69 -0.95 52.63
C SER A 625 38.37 -0.75 54.11
N GLY A 626 39.12 -1.44 54.98
CA GLY A 626 38.81 -1.48 56.42
C GLY A 626 37.99 -2.70 56.83
N THR A 627 37.97 -3.76 56.02
CA THR A 627 37.33 -5.04 56.33
C THR A 627 38.23 -6.22 55.97
N THR A 628 37.96 -7.39 56.55
CA THR A 628 38.61 -8.65 56.17
C THR A 628 37.55 -9.73 55.96
N PHE A 629 37.64 -10.47 54.86
CA PHE A 629 36.78 -11.62 54.57
C PHE A 629 36.87 -12.70 55.66
N ILE A 630 35.73 -13.33 55.97
CA ILE A 630 35.63 -14.46 56.89
C ILE A 630 35.18 -15.70 56.11
N ASP A 631 33.97 -15.66 55.55
CA ASP A 631 33.38 -16.74 54.75
C ASP A 631 32.26 -16.20 53.84
N SER A 632 31.76 -17.04 52.94
CA SER A 632 30.57 -16.77 52.15
C SER A 632 29.63 -17.98 52.12
N LEU A 633 28.34 -17.73 51.95
CA LEU A 633 27.32 -18.76 51.72
C LEU A 633 26.58 -18.46 50.41
N PRO A 634 26.72 -19.27 49.34
CA PRO A 634 27.58 -20.46 49.23
C PRO A 634 29.08 -20.19 49.44
N SER A 635 29.81 -21.20 49.89
CA SER A 635 31.26 -21.14 50.09
C SER A 635 32.03 -21.56 48.82
N ALA A 636 33.36 -21.65 48.92
CA ALA A 636 34.18 -22.22 47.85
C ALA A 636 33.78 -23.67 47.51
N PRO A 637 33.77 -24.08 46.23
CA PRO A 637 34.27 -23.36 45.06
C PRO A 637 33.24 -22.44 44.35
N THR A 638 32.00 -22.35 44.84
CA THR A 638 30.94 -21.56 44.20
C THR A 638 31.18 -20.05 44.34
N CYS A 639 31.54 -19.60 45.53
CA CYS A 639 32.06 -18.26 45.79
C CYS A 639 33.51 -18.35 46.26
N LEU A 640 34.37 -17.46 45.76
CA LEU A 640 35.78 -17.40 46.13
C LEU A 640 36.20 -15.94 46.35
N GLU A 641 36.81 -15.66 47.49
CA GLU A 641 37.57 -14.42 47.70
C GLU A 641 38.95 -14.56 47.05
N ALA A 642 39.34 -13.57 46.25
CA ALA A 642 40.70 -13.42 45.77
C ALA A 642 41.08 -11.94 45.56
N GLY A 643 42.02 -11.44 46.37
CA GLY A 643 42.60 -10.10 46.21
C GLY A 643 41.71 -8.95 46.69
N GLY A 644 40.78 -9.21 47.61
CA GLY A 644 39.80 -8.25 48.12
C GLY A 644 38.46 -8.28 47.36
N VAL A 645 38.23 -9.27 46.50
CA VAL A 645 36.99 -9.39 45.71
C VAL A 645 36.41 -10.80 45.89
N VAL A 646 35.15 -10.89 46.32
CA VAL A 646 34.40 -12.15 46.32
C VAL A 646 33.74 -12.31 44.95
N THR A 647 34.06 -13.38 44.24
CA THR A 647 33.45 -13.73 42.96
C THR A 647 32.65 -15.02 43.11
N CYS A 648 31.36 -14.98 42.79
CA CYS A 648 30.47 -16.13 42.84
C CYS A 648 30.01 -16.53 41.45
N ASN A 649 30.28 -17.77 41.04
CA ASN A 649 29.73 -18.36 39.83
C ASN A 649 28.41 -19.06 40.19
N LEU A 650 27.29 -18.42 39.86
CA LEU A 650 25.94 -18.84 40.24
C LEU A 650 25.30 -19.79 39.20
N GLY A 651 25.99 -20.07 38.10
CA GLY A 651 25.50 -20.97 37.06
C GLY A 651 24.37 -20.35 36.23
N ASN A 652 23.27 -21.07 36.00
CA ASN A 652 22.15 -20.58 35.22
C ASN A 652 20.97 -20.24 36.14
N LEU A 653 20.42 -19.03 36.02
CA LEU A 653 19.30 -18.55 36.82
C LEU A 653 18.02 -18.54 35.97
N ALA A 654 17.09 -19.44 36.29
CA ALA A 654 15.80 -19.57 35.60
C ALA A 654 14.97 -18.28 35.68
N ALA A 655 13.98 -18.13 34.79
CA ALA A 655 13.03 -17.03 34.82
C ALA A 655 12.26 -16.98 36.16
N GLY A 656 12.18 -15.81 36.79
CA GLY A 656 11.68 -15.64 38.16
C GLY A 656 12.59 -16.24 39.25
N GLY A 657 13.74 -16.80 38.88
CA GLY A 657 14.69 -17.45 39.79
C GLY A 657 15.46 -16.45 40.63
N VAL A 658 15.80 -16.86 41.85
CA VAL A 658 16.53 -16.03 42.82
C VAL A 658 17.71 -16.81 43.41
N ALA A 659 18.90 -16.21 43.37
CA ALA A 659 20.09 -16.68 44.06
C ALA A 659 20.44 -15.71 45.19
N THR A 660 20.56 -16.22 46.41
CA THR A 660 21.01 -15.44 47.58
C THR A 660 22.46 -15.80 47.88
N VAL A 661 23.28 -14.78 48.09
CA VAL A 661 24.68 -14.90 48.52
C VAL A 661 24.84 -14.10 49.81
N GLN A 662 25.39 -14.71 50.84
CA GLN A 662 25.82 -14.02 52.06
C GLN A 662 27.34 -13.94 52.09
N ILE A 663 27.87 -12.79 52.50
CA ILE A 663 29.31 -12.55 52.62
C ILE A 663 29.57 -12.03 54.04
N GLU A 664 30.30 -12.78 54.84
CA GLU A 664 30.69 -12.39 56.19
C GLU A 664 32.09 -11.75 56.20
N ILE A 665 32.20 -10.61 56.84
CA ILE A 665 33.45 -9.85 57.03
C ILE A 665 33.63 -9.46 58.49
N ASN A 666 34.87 -9.23 58.92
CA ASN A 666 35.16 -8.48 60.15
C ASN A 666 35.36 -6.99 59.81
N VAL A 667 34.84 -6.08 60.65
CA VAL A 667 34.98 -4.63 60.48
C VAL A 667 36.22 -4.14 61.23
N THR A 668 37.29 -3.77 60.52
CA THR A 668 38.61 -3.48 61.11
C THR A 668 38.97 -1.98 61.15
N ALA A 669 38.17 -1.10 60.55
CA ALA A 669 38.38 0.35 60.56
C ALA A 669 37.11 1.12 60.92
N SER A 670 37.27 2.31 61.53
CA SER A 670 36.19 3.14 62.07
C SER A 670 35.56 4.13 61.07
N ASN A 671 35.72 3.89 59.77
CA ASN A 671 35.03 4.65 58.72
C ASN A 671 33.76 3.93 58.29
N ASN A 672 32.74 4.68 57.88
CA ASN A 672 31.60 4.09 57.18
C ASN A 672 32.08 3.24 56.00
N LEU A 673 31.41 2.12 55.79
CA LEU A 673 31.68 1.21 54.69
C LEU A 673 30.70 1.51 53.55
N LEU A 674 31.20 1.63 52.33
CA LEU A 674 30.40 1.61 51.11
C LEU A 674 30.83 0.37 50.32
N ASN A 675 29.98 -0.65 50.27
CA ASN A 675 30.22 -1.85 49.47
C ASN A 675 29.27 -1.84 48.25
N THR A 676 29.84 -1.87 47.05
CA THR A 676 29.13 -1.92 45.77
C THR A 676 29.45 -3.22 45.04
N ALA A 677 28.43 -4.04 44.82
CA ALA A 677 28.52 -5.29 44.07
C ALA A 677 27.88 -5.17 42.68
N SER A 678 28.26 -6.06 41.77
CA SER A 678 27.77 -6.14 40.40
C SER A 678 27.52 -7.57 39.94
N VAL A 679 26.50 -7.80 39.11
CA VAL A 679 26.22 -9.11 38.50
C VAL A 679 26.22 -9.03 36.97
N THR A 680 26.58 -10.13 36.31
CA THR A 680 26.61 -10.26 34.84
C THR A 680 26.15 -11.66 34.41
N SER A 681 25.47 -11.78 33.27
CA SER A 681 25.17 -13.04 32.57
C SER A 681 26.05 -13.23 31.33
N SER A 682 25.96 -14.40 30.67
CA SER A 682 26.51 -14.62 29.31
C SER A 682 25.49 -14.34 28.18
N ASP A 683 24.28 -13.93 28.53
CA ASP A 683 23.17 -13.73 27.60
C ASP A 683 22.96 -12.24 27.27
N LEU A 684 22.02 -11.98 26.36
CA LEU A 684 21.43 -10.65 26.22
C LEU A 684 20.46 -10.38 27.37
N GLU A 685 20.36 -9.10 27.71
CA GLU A 685 19.56 -8.59 28.82
C GLU A 685 18.77 -7.34 28.42
N SER A 686 17.58 -7.16 29.01
CA SER A 686 16.66 -6.06 28.67
C SER A 686 16.85 -4.78 29.51
N ASN A 687 17.38 -4.90 30.73
CA ASN A 687 17.95 -3.81 31.53
C ASN A 687 19.38 -4.19 31.95
N TYR A 688 20.23 -3.18 32.16
CA TYR A 688 21.58 -3.35 32.71
C TYR A 688 21.85 -2.40 33.89
N LEU A 689 20.88 -1.57 34.28
CA LEU A 689 21.05 -0.51 35.29
C LEU A 689 20.79 -1.00 36.73
N ASP A 690 20.03 -2.08 36.86
CA ASP A 690 19.70 -2.84 38.07
C ASP A 690 20.76 -3.92 38.42
N ASN A 691 21.75 -4.12 37.57
CA ASN A 691 22.85 -5.07 37.78
C ASN A 691 23.95 -4.63 38.76
N THR A 692 23.75 -3.52 39.47
CA THR A 692 24.66 -3.06 40.52
C THR A 692 23.89 -2.64 41.76
N ALA A 693 24.37 -3.02 42.95
CA ALA A 693 23.77 -2.65 44.22
C ALA A 693 24.83 -2.17 45.20
N SER A 694 24.52 -1.09 45.93
CA SER A 694 25.42 -0.51 46.93
C SER A 694 24.75 -0.45 48.29
N GLN A 695 25.46 -0.88 49.32
CA GLN A 695 25.05 -0.75 50.73
C GLN A 695 26.04 0.17 51.47
N THR A 696 25.51 1.05 52.32
CA THR A 696 26.31 1.93 53.19
C THR A 696 26.06 1.59 54.64
N THR A 697 27.10 1.12 55.33
CA THR A 697 27.03 0.75 56.76
C THR A 697 27.74 1.80 57.60
N ASN A 698 27.09 2.31 58.65
CA ASN A 698 27.69 3.21 59.62
C ASN A 698 28.52 2.42 60.63
N VAL A 699 29.76 2.87 60.89
CA VAL A 699 30.66 2.19 61.83
C VAL A 699 30.88 3.05 63.07
N LEU A 700 30.64 2.45 64.24
CA LEU A 700 30.89 3.04 65.55
C LEU A 700 32.15 2.43 66.19
N THR A 701 32.78 3.19 67.07
CA THR A 701 33.87 2.70 67.94
C THR A 701 33.35 2.56 69.36
N GLU A 702 33.80 1.54 70.08
CA GLU A 702 33.46 1.39 71.50
C GLU A 702 34.11 2.53 72.30
N THR A 703 33.32 3.52 72.68
CA THR A 703 33.78 4.60 73.56
C THR A 703 33.87 4.08 74.99
N ALA A 704 35.08 3.70 75.41
CA ALA A 704 35.36 3.22 76.75
C ALA A 704 34.83 4.18 77.83
N THR A 705 33.80 3.74 78.56
CA THR A 705 33.22 4.52 79.67
C THR A 705 34.11 4.41 80.91
N PRO A 706 34.35 5.50 81.65
CA PRO A 706 35.25 5.49 82.80
C PRO A 706 34.65 4.71 83.98
N THR A 707 35.45 3.84 84.57
CA THR A 707 35.06 3.00 85.71
C THR A 707 34.85 3.82 86.99
N HIS A 708 33.61 3.84 87.49
CA HIS A 708 33.29 4.37 88.82
C HIS A 708 32.82 3.25 89.76
N THR A 709 33.64 2.94 90.76
CA THR A 709 33.33 2.01 91.84
C THR A 709 32.30 2.61 92.80
N ALA A 710 31.10 2.02 92.87
CA ALA A 710 30.07 2.40 93.83
C ALA A 710 30.24 1.65 95.16
N THR A 711 30.48 2.38 96.25
CA THR A 711 30.33 1.87 97.63
C THR A 711 29.08 2.51 98.22
N ALA A 712 28.22 1.72 98.86
CA ALA A 712 26.86 2.14 99.19
C ALA A 712 26.75 2.99 100.47
N ALA A 713 26.01 4.09 100.41
CA ALA A 713 25.41 4.76 101.56
C ALA A 713 24.10 5.48 101.17
N THR A 714 23.12 5.38 102.07
CA THR A 714 21.81 6.07 102.17
C THR A 714 21.84 7.59 101.83
N ALA A 715 20.76 8.29 101.43
CA ALA A 715 19.36 8.17 101.90
C ALA A 715 18.30 8.97 101.09
N THR A 716 17.03 8.59 101.26
CA THR A 716 15.77 9.41 101.28
C THR A 716 15.27 10.19 100.03
N LEU A 717 13.96 10.02 99.78
CA LEU A 717 13.11 10.63 98.74
C LEU A 717 12.99 12.18 98.80
N LEU A 718 12.74 12.85 97.65
CA LEU A 718 11.39 13.37 97.31
C LEU A 718 11.26 14.13 95.96
N SER A 719 10.35 13.64 95.10
CA SER A 719 9.43 14.40 94.22
C SER A 719 9.90 15.09 92.92
N GLN A 720 8.93 15.17 91.99
CA GLN A 720 8.74 16.10 90.85
C GLN A 720 9.39 15.80 89.47
N THR A 721 8.50 15.85 88.47
CA THR A 721 8.68 15.87 87.00
C THR A 721 8.60 17.35 86.49
N PRO A 722 8.64 17.68 85.17
CA PRO A 722 8.79 16.89 83.92
C PRO A 722 10.08 17.33 83.16
N THR A 723 10.32 17.28 81.82
CA THR A 723 9.47 17.11 80.62
C THR A 723 10.34 16.72 79.39
N ALA A 724 9.75 16.04 78.39
CA ALA A 724 10.19 15.94 76.98
C ALA A 724 11.53 15.20 76.69
N ALA A 725 11.75 14.59 75.51
CA ALA A 725 10.86 14.09 74.45
C ALA A 725 11.66 13.14 73.51
N SER A 726 10.97 12.38 72.63
CA SER A 726 11.52 11.56 71.52
C SER A 726 12.48 10.42 71.90
N SER A 727 12.62 9.33 71.14
CA SER A 727 11.78 8.73 70.05
C SER A 727 12.30 7.30 69.77
N SER A 728 11.47 6.45 69.14
CA SER A 728 11.86 5.19 68.42
C SER A 728 12.57 4.08 69.23
N ALA A 729 12.41 2.78 68.93
CA ALA A 729 11.41 2.08 68.12
C ALA A 729 11.36 0.58 68.50
N THR A 730 10.33 -0.12 68.02
CA THR A 730 10.29 -1.56 67.71
C THR A 730 10.76 -2.59 68.75
N THR A 731 9.83 -3.42 69.24
CA THR A 731 10.08 -4.88 69.28
C THR A 731 8.79 -5.72 69.19
N VAL A 732 8.87 -6.75 68.35
CA VAL A 732 7.97 -7.92 68.15
C VAL A 732 8.29 -8.97 69.25
N PRO A 733 7.49 -10.03 69.57
CA PRO A 733 6.25 -10.57 68.97
C PRO A 733 5.06 -10.82 69.94
N THR A 734 3.90 -11.23 69.41
CA THR A 734 3.25 -12.55 69.70
C THR A 734 1.91 -12.73 68.95
N PHE A 735 1.62 -13.97 68.53
CA PHE A 735 0.28 -14.44 68.12
C PHE A 735 -0.51 -14.88 69.36
N PRO A 736 -1.85 -14.71 69.39
CA PRO A 736 -2.73 -15.77 68.88
C PRO A 736 -3.97 -15.28 68.10
N SER A 737 -4.75 -16.25 67.63
CA SER A 737 -5.89 -16.16 66.71
C SER A 737 -7.14 -15.42 67.21
N GLN A 738 -7.87 -14.77 66.29
CA GLN A 738 -9.24 -15.20 65.91
C GLN A 738 -9.88 -14.46 64.71
N SER A 739 -10.81 -15.19 64.08
CA SER A 739 -11.90 -14.81 63.17
C SER A 739 -12.45 -13.36 63.24
N ALA A 740 -12.58 -12.68 62.08
CA ALA A 740 -13.87 -12.27 61.48
C ALA A 740 -13.72 -11.29 60.29
N SER A 741 -14.62 -11.37 59.32
CA SER A 741 -14.90 -10.36 58.28
C SER A 741 -16.17 -9.56 58.63
N PRO A 742 -16.64 -8.62 57.79
CA PRO A 742 -16.03 -7.38 57.29
C PRO A 742 -16.89 -6.12 57.65
N THR A 743 -16.44 -4.87 57.44
CA THR A 743 -17.29 -3.73 56.97
C THR A 743 -16.61 -2.34 56.81
N THR A 744 -17.16 -1.54 55.88
CA THR A 744 -17.33 -0.06 55.84
C THR A 744 -16.17 0.96 55.75
N LEU A 745 -16.27 1.78 54.68
CA LEU A 745 -15.88 3.20 54.49
C LEU A 745 -16.54 4.17 55.53
N PRO A 746 -16.25 5.51 55.64
CA PRO A 746 -16.03 6.45 54.50
C PRO A 746 -15.10 7.71 54.71
N SER A 747 -14.87 8.46 53.61
CA SER A 747 -14.64 9.93 53.48
C SER A 747 -13.55 10.66 54.33
N SER A 748 -12.72 11.58 53.79
CA SER A 748 -13.17 12.86 53.21
C SER A 748 -12.06 13.74 52.56
N THR A 749 -12.42 14.43 51.47
CA THR A 749 -11.96 15.72 50.87
C THR A 749 -10.62 16.42 51.24
N SER A 750 -9.78 16.59 50.20
CA SER A 750 -9.35 17.89 49.60
C SER A 750 -8.05 18.67 49.98
N THR A 751 -7.29 19.00 48.92
CA THR A 751 -6.49 20.23 48.62
C THR A 751 -5.22 20.62 49.40
N ILE A 752 -4.13 20.86 48.65
CA ILE A 752 -3.16 22.02 48.66
C ILE A 752 -1.90 21.60 47.86
N THR A 753 -1.68 22.07 46.62
CA THR A 753 -0.92 23.28 46.17
C THR A 753 0.61 23.07 45.99
N LEU A 754 1.11 23.38 44.78
CA LEU A 754 2.53 23.32 44.37
C LEU A 754 3.30 24.62 44.66
N PRO A 755 4.63 24.54 44.88
CA PRO A 755 5.55 25.64 44.54
C PRO A 755 6.81 25.21 43.74
N SER A 756 7.01 25.87 42.60
CA SER A 756 8.29 26.30 41.95
C SER A 756 9.63 25.57 42.17
N SER A 757 10.29 25.23 41.05
CA SER A 757 11.71 24.87 40.93
C SER A 757 12.71 26.01 41.23
N PRO A 758 14.00 25.66 41.42
CA PRO A 758 15.13 26.51 41.01
C PRO A 758 16.04 25.85 39.95
N THR A 759 16.87 26.65 39.28
CA THR A 759 17.82 26.26 38.21
C THR A 759 19.28 26.57 38.59
N VAL A 760 20.21 25.63 38.29
CA VAL A 760 21.68 25.86 38.10
C VAL A 760 22.18 24.70 37.20
N SER A 761 22.44 24.91 35.90
CA SER A 761 23.74 25.27 35.30
C SER A 761 24.86 24.24 35.49
N ALA A 762 25.29 23.60 34.39
CA ALA A 762 26.48 22.74 34.34
C ALA A 762 27.60 23.37 33.48
N THR A 763 28.84 23.10 33.85
CA THR A 763 30.08 23.41 33.12
C THR A 763 31.00 22.21 33.35
N THR A 764 31.69 21.65 32.36
CA THR A 764 33.11 21.98 32.11
C THR A 764 33.63 21.32 30.81
N THR A 765 34.51 22.05 30.14
CA THR A 765 35.30 21.78 28.91
C THR A 765 35.53 20.34 28.43
N ARG A 766 35.57 20.19 27.09
CA ARG A 766 36.61 19.40 26.38
C ARG A 766 37.33 20.28 25.35
N THR A 767 38.64 20.43 25.49
CA THR A 767 39.53 21.00 24.46
C THR A 767 39.98 19.92 23.47
N ALA A 768 40.38 20.32 22.26
CA ALA A 768 40.71 19.42 21.16
C ALA A 768 42.04 19.79 20.47
N THR A 769 42.70 18.83 19.81
CA THR A 769 43.86 19.05 18.93
C THR A 769 43.99 17.90 17.91
N ALA A 770 44.56 18.11 16.72
CA ALA A 770 43.90 18.71 15.55
C ALA A 770 44.85 18.77 14.33
N SER A 771 44.35 18.41 13.13
CA SER A 771 44.82 18.82 11.79
C SER A 771 43.69 18.48 10.80
N ARG A 772 43.12 19.35 9.94
CA ARG A 772 43.66 20.33 8.96
C ARG A 772 44.32 19.65 7.76
N THR A 773 44.10 20.08 6.51
CA THR A 773 43.91 21.45 5.95
C THR A 773 42.90 21.45 4.76
N SER A 774 41.85 22.31 4.70
CA SER A 774 41.74 23.64 4.01
C SER A 774 41.62 23.60 2.46
N THR A 775 40.78 24.37 1.72
CA THR A 775 39.74 25.42 1.98
C THR A 775 38.81 25.51 0.70
N PHE A 776 37.96 26.48 0.30
CA PHE A 776 37.84 27.95 0.46
C PHE A 776 36.40 28.53 0.26
N THR A 777 36.32 29.83 0.58
CA THR A 777 35.38 30.98 0.37
C THR A 777 34.65 31.18 -0.99
N SER A 778 33.64 32.05 -1.18
CA SER A 778 33.05 33.18 -0.37
C SER A 778 31.63 33.61 -0.83
N THR A 779 30.92 34.36 0.02
CA THR A 779 29.68 35.14 -0.30
C THR A 779 29.99 36.55 -0.85
N PRO A 780 28.96 37.37 -1.18
CA PRO A 780 28.64 38.50 -0.28
C PRO A 780 27.12 38.76 -0.09
N SER A 781 26.78 39.74 0.77
CA SER A 781 25.42 40.13 1.16
C SER A 781 25.19 41.66 1.05
N ARG A 782 23.94 42.13 1.18
CA ARG A 782 23.65 43.56 1.49
C ARG A 782 22.31 43.78 2.19
N THR A 783 22.23 44.84 3.00
CA THR A 783 21.10 45.21 3.88
C THR A 783 20.80 46.72 3.76
N ALA A 784 19.54 47.14 3.97
CA ALA A 784 19.15 48.55 4.19
C ALA A 784 17.78 48.66 4.93
N LEU A 785 17.45 49.83 5.48
CA LEU A 785 16.31 50.06 6.40
C LEU A 785 15.79 51.52 6.35
N ARG A 786 14.54 51.74 6.81
CA ARG A 786 13.91 53.01 7.29
C ARG A 786 13.27 54.01 6.30
N THR A 787 12.42 54.88 6.88
CA THR A 787 11.42 55.79 6.28
C THR A 787 11.79 57.29 6.46
N PRO A 788 11.10 58.26 5.79
CA PRO A 788 9.98 59.00 6.43
C PRO A 788 8.86 59.53 5.47
N SER A 789 7.90 60.30 6.01
CA SER A 789 6.75 60.99 5.35
C SER A 789 6.97 62.55 5.31
N PRO A 790 6.00 63.50 5.05
CA PRO A 790 4.54 63.45 4.76
C PRO A 790 3.94 64.49 3.73
N THR A 791 2.60 64.61 3.69
CA THR A 791 1.71 65.73 3.19
C THR A 791 1.61 66.07 1.68
N ARG A 792 0.52 66.68 1.12
CA ARG A 792 -0.98 66.63 1.23
C ARG A 792 -1.59 67.75 0.34
N ILE A 793 -2.73 67.55 -0.38
CA ILE A 793 -3.92 68.48 -0.52
C ILE A 793 -4.91 68.06 -1.65
N THR A 794 -6.19 67.84 -1.27
CA THR A 794 -7.52 67.88 -1.99
C THR A 794 -7.69 67.37 -3.45
N ALA A 795 -8.85 66.89 -3.93
CA ALA A 795 -10.24 66.89 -3.40
C ALA A 795 -11.02 65.58 -3.76
N SER A 796 -12.31 65.48 -3.38
CA SER A 796 -13.23 64.36 -3.65
C SER A 796 -14.63 64.90 -4.04
N PRO A 797 -15.59 64.06 -4.47
CA PRO A 797 -16.63 63.68 -3.49
C PRO A 797 -17.28 62.28 -3.64
N THR A 798 -17.14 61.44 -2.59
CA THR A 798 -18.19 60.56 -1.98
C THR A 798 -18.84 59.43 -2.81
N PRO A 799 -19.63 58.50 -2.19
CA PRO A 799 -19.77 58.09 -0.77
C PRO A 799 -19.43 56.56 -0.57
N LEU A 800 -19.42 55.92 0.60
CA LEU A 800 -19.42 56.30 2.03
C LEU A 800 -18.67 55.20 2.82
N SER A 801 -17.95 55.50 3.91
CA SER A 801 -17.46 54.47 4.85
C SER A 801 -17.29 55.00 6.30
N THR A 802 -16.90 54.12 7.22
CA THR A 802 -17.23 54.09 8.66
C THR A 802 -16.24 54.78 9.63
N SER A 803 -16.52 54.68 10.95
CA SER A 803 -15.69 55.01 12.15
C SER A 803 -15.60 56.50 12.55
N THR A 804 -16.20 56.97 13.66
CA THR A 804 -15.89 56.87 15.13
C THR A 804 -14.69 57.73 15.61
N PRO A 805 -14.79 58.38 16.80
CA PRO A 805 -14.46 57.77 18.10
C PRO A 805 -15.56 58.01 19.19
N ILE A 806 -15.60 57.35 20.36
CA ILE A 806 -14.79 57.60 21.59
C ILE A 806 -14.98 56.42 22.60
N PRO A 807 -13.94 55.98 23.34
CA PRO A 807 -14.02 55.02 24.47
C PRO A 807 -14.28 55.72 25.84
N PRO A 808 -14.53 55.06 27.01
CA PRO A 808 -14.18 53.65 27.35
C PRO A 808 -15.16 52.81 28.24
N LEU A 809 -15.06 51.47 28.12
CA LEU A 809 -15.32 50.40 29.13
C LEU A 809 -16.71 50.32 29.86
N PRO A 810 -17.06 49.21 30.56
CA PRO A 810 -16.39 47.91 30.67
C PRO A 810 -17.24 46.70 30.20
N SER A 811 -16.66 45.51 30.37
CA SER A 811 -17.14 44.16 30.03
C SER A 811 -18.58 43.77 30.39
N ALA A 812 -19.20 42.96 29.53
CA ALA A 812 -20.25 42.00 29.89
C ALA A 812 -20.09 40.70 29.07
N THR A 813 -20.01 39.55 29.75
CA THR A 813 -19.86 38.25 29.09
C THR A 813 -21.22 37.72 28.64
N VAL A 814 -21.40 37.45 27.35
CA VAL A 814 -22.58 36.76 26.82
C VAL A 814 -22.23 35.30 26.53
N VAL A 815 -22.89 34.39 27.23
CA VAL A 815 -22.84 32.95 26.93
C VAL A 815 -23.80 32.67 25.78
N LEU A 816 -23.32 32.07 24.70
CA LEU A 816 -24.17 31.54 23.63
C LEU A 816 -24.62 30.11 23.98
N PRO A 817 -25.86 29.73 23.63
CA PRO A 817 -26.35 28.37 23.86
C PRO A 817 -25.68 27.36 22.90
N PRO A 818 -25.61 26.07 23.25
CA PRO A 818 -25.10 25.03 22.36
C PRO A 818 -26.00 24.87 21.12
N SER A 819 -25.38 24.78 19.95
CA SER A 819 -26.08 24.59 18.67
C SER A 819 -26.87 23.28 18.64
N THR A 820 -28.17 23.35 18.43
CA THR A 820 -29.02 22.17 18.23
C THR A 820 -28.79 21.58 16.84
N VAL A 821 -28.08 20.46 16.77
CA VAL A 821 -27.94 19.68 15.53
C VAL A 821 -29.30 19.08 15.16
N THR A 822 -29.80 19.37 13.96
CA THR A 822 -30.96 18.68 13.39
C THR A 822 -30.55 17.25 13.01
N PRO A 823 -31.26 16.21 13.49
CA PRO A 823 -30.88 14.83 13.19
C PRO A 823 -31.02 14.54 11.69
N ILE A 824 -30.04 13.81 11.14
CA ILE A 824 -30.01 13.38 9.74
C ILE A 824 -30.90 12.15 9.61
N PRO A 825 -32.01 12.19 8.84
CA PRO A 825 -32.94 11.08 8.73
C PRO A 825 -32.43 10.06 7.69
N LEU A 826 -31.52 9.18 8.08
CA LEU A 826 -31.19 7.99 7.29
C LEU A 826 -32.18 6.86 7.57
N GLU A 827 -32.50 6.07 6.54
CA GLU A 827 -33.28 4.84 6.65
C GLU A 827 -32.38 3.62 6.45
N ILE A 828 -32.70 2.51 7.12
CA ILE A 828 -31.95 1.24 7.07
C ILE A 828 -32.92 0.09 6.76
N ALA A 829 -32.56 -0.77 5.81
CA ALA A 829 -33.17 -2.07 5.57
C ALA A 829 -32.10 -3.18 5.72
N LYS A 830 -32.53 -4.39 6.07
CA LYS A 830 -31.66 -5.59 6.20
C LYS A 830 -32.40 -6.78 5.58
N GLU A 831 -31.88 -7.29 4.47
CA GLU A 831 -32.55 -8.24 3.57
C GLU A 831 -31.58 -9.39 3.21
N PRO A 832 -31.92 -10.67 3.46
CA PRO A 832 -31.03 -11.79 3.20
C PRO A 832 -31.05 -12.18 1.72
N VAL A 833 -29.94 -12.72 1.26
CA VAL A 833 -29.68 -13.09 -0.13
C VAL A 833 -29.85 -14.60 -0.32
N ASP A 834 -29.37 -15.38 0.65
CA ASP A 834 -29.41 -16.85 0.71
C ASP A 834 -29.45 -17.34 2.17
N GLU A 835 -28.85 -18.49 2.49
CA GLU A 835 -28.86 -19.10 3.83
C GLU A 835 -27.72 -18.62 4.75
N ASP A 836 -26.66 -18.03 4.17
CA ASP A 836 -25.47 -17.54 4.90
C ASP A 836 -25.20 -16.01 4.70
N THR A 837 -25.85 -15.37 3.73
CA THR A 837 -25.59 -13.98 3.31
C THR A 837 -26.77 -13.02 3.49
N TYR A 838 -26.52 -11.78 3.91
CA TYR A 838 -27.51 -10.68 3.88
C TYR A 838 -26.97 -9.30 3.48
N THR A 839 -27.83 -8.48 2.87
CA THR A 839 -27.55 -7.09 2.50
C THR A 839 -28.12 -6.13 3.54
N ILE A 840 -27.31 -5.20 4.03
CA ILE A 840 -27.77 -3.99 4.74
C ILE A 840 -27.80 -2.84 3.72
N THR A 841 -28.96 -2.22 3.54
CA THR A 841 -29.14 -1.06 2.66
C THR A 841 -29.40 0.20 3.48
N ILE A 842 -28.60 1.24 3.26
CA ILE A 842 -28.76 2.56 3.88
C ILE A 842 -29.24 3.55 2.82
N SER A 843 -30.31 4.27 3.11
CA SER A 843 -30.89 5.28 2.22
C SER A 843 -30.86 6.66 2.87
N ASN A 844 -30.51 7.68 2.07
CA ASN A 844 -30.54 9.09 2.47
C ASN A 844 -31.69 9.82 1.76
N PRO A 845 -32.92 9.83 2.30
CA PRO A 845 -34.04 10.59 1.75
C PRO A 845 -33.89 12.13 1.87
N GLY A 846 -32.80 12.63 2.47
CA GLY A 846 -32.47 14.05 2.49
C GLY A 846 -31.88 14.55 1.17
N VAL A 847 -31.67 15.87 1.06
CA VAL A 847 -31.05 16.52 -0.12
C VAL A 847 -29.59 16.92 0.09
N ALA A 848 -29.00 16.57 1.24
CA ALA A 848 -27.63 16.92 1.62
C ALA A 848 -26.77 15.65 1.74
N TYR A 849 -25.47 15.79 1.45
CA TYR A 849 -24.48 14.73 1.63
C TYR A 849 -24.28 14.38 3.11
N VAL A 850 -24.01 13.11 3.38
CA VAL A 850 -23.70 12.60 4.72
C VAL A 850 -22.33 11.93 4.68
N THR A 851 -21.37 12.51 5.38
CA THR A 851 -19.95 12.12 5.39
C THR A 851 -19.59 11.25 6.59
N GLN A 852 -18.44 10.55 6.48
CA GLN A 852 -17.90 9.67 7.52
C GLN A 852 -18.95 8.66 8.00
N LEU A 853 -19.59 7.99 7.05
CA LEU A 853 -20.58 6.96 7.33
C LEU A 853 -19.90 5.70 7.85
N LEU A 854 -20.29 5.29 9.04
CA LEU A 854 -19.83 4.07 9.70
C LEU A 854 -21.03 3.17 9.95
N LEU A 855 -21.10 2.06 9.22
CA LEU A 855 -22.04 0.99 9.51
C LEU A 855 -21.46 0.12 10.64
N THR A 856 -22.31 -0.27 11.58
CA THR A 856 -22.01 -1.25 12.61
C THR A 856 -23.13 -2.27 12.66
N GLU A 857 -22.78 -3.54 12.62
CA GLU A 857 -23.67 -4.66 12.91
C GLU A 857 -23.11 -5.43 14.11
N GLN A 858 -23.89 -5.55 15.19
CA GLN A 858 -23.57 -6.46 16.29
C GLN A 858 -24.18 -7.84 16.02
N LEU A 859 -23.35 -8.86 15.76
CA LEU A 859 -23.81 -10.24 15.59
C LEU A 859 -24.32 -10.83 16.91
N ARG A 860 -25.12 -11.91 16.83
CA ARG A 860 -25.41 -12.74 18.02
C ARG A 860 -24.17 -13.53 18.44
N PRO A 861 -23.93 -13.74 19.75
CA PRO A 861 -22.93 -14.69 20.24
C PRO A 861 -23.17 -16.08 19.65
N GLY A 862 -22.18 -16.61 18.93
CA GLY A 862 -22.26 -17.88 18.21
C GLY A 862 -22.17 -17.73 16.68
N MET A 863 -22.58 -16.59 16.12
CA MET A 863 -22.37 -16.29 14.70
C MET A 863 -20.95 -15.73 14.48
N SER A 864 -20.33 -16.04 13.35
CA SER A 864 -19.03 -15.48 12.95
C SER A 864 -19.10 -14.80 11.58
N PHE A 865 -18.29 -13.77 11.35
CA PHE A 865 -18.20 -13.09 10.05
C PHE A 865 -17.35 -13.92 9.09
N ILE A 866 -17.83 -14.16 7.88
CA ILE A 866 -17.10 -14.86 6.82
C ILE A 866 -16.52 -13.85 5.84
N SER A 867 -17.38 -13.03 5.22
CA SER A 867 -16.96 -12.04 4.23
C SER A 867 -17.95 -10.86 4.11
N SER A 868 -17.56 -9.85 3.35
CA SER A 868 -18.46 -8.84 2.80
C SER A 868 -18.21 -8.70 1.30
N ASP A 869 -19.25 -8.36 0.53
CA ASP A 869 -19.16 -8.25 -0.94
C ASP A 869 -17.98 -7.35 -1.37
N PRO A 870 -17.08 -7.82 -2.26
CA PRO A 870 -15.93 -7.04 -2.73
C PRO A 870 -16.30 -5.77 -3.54
N SER A 871 -17.57 -5.55 -3.87
CA SER A 871 -18.05 -4.27 -4.40
C SER A 871 -18.38 -3.22 -3.33
N ALA A 872 -18.44 -3.61 -2.06
CA ALA A 872 -18.71 -2.75 -0.91
C ALA A 872 -17.43 -2.30 -0.18
N PRO A 873 -17.45 -1.16 0.54
CA PRO A 873 -16.30 -0.70 1.33
C PRO A 873 -15.97 -1.64 2.50
N THR A 874 -14.69 -1.68 2.90
CA THR A 874 -14.15 -2.66 3.83
C THR A 874 -14.91 -2.77 5.16
N CYS A 875 -15.29 -4.00 5.49
CA CYS A 875 -15.87 -4.41 6.77
C CYS A 875 -14.82 -5.17 7.60
N HIS A 876 -14.69 -4.83 8.89
CA HIS A 876 -13.83 -5.53 9.84
C HIS A 876 -14.64 -6.00 11.05
N GLN A 877 -14.37 -7.21 11.56
CA GLN A 877 -14.99 -7.72 12.79
C GLN A 877 -14.04 -7.61 13.99
N LEU A 878 -14.56 -7.14 15.13
CA LEU A 878 -13.90 -7.19 16.44
C LEU A 878 -14.95 -7.49 17.53
N ASP A 879 -14.68 -8.44 18.43
CA ASP A 879 -15.57 -8.83 19.54
C ASP A 879 -17.04 -9.06 19.13
N GLY A 880 -17.27 -9.73 17.99
CA GLY A 880 -18.60 -10.00 17.44
C GLY A 880 -19.22 -8.84 16.65
N ARG A 881 -18.65 -7.63 16.73
CA ARG A 881 -19.10 -6.42 16.03
C ARG A 881 -18.45 -6.29 14.66
N ILE A 882 -19.23 -6.38 13.59
CA ILE A 882 -18.79 -5.99 12.24
C ILE A 882 -18.92 -4.46 12.12
N THR A 883 -17.91 -3.82 11.54
CA THR A 883 -17.88 -2.36 11.30
C THR A 883 -17.37 -2.07 9.89
N CYS A 884 -18.14 -1.36 9.08
CA CYS A 884 -17.82 -1.06 7.67
C CYS A 884 -17.75 0.45 7.43
N GLN A 885 -16.71 0.91 6.72
CA GLN A 885 -16.47 2.35 6.48
C GLN A 885 -17.04 2.80 5.13
N LEU A 886 -18.27 3.33 5.14
CA LEU A 886 -19.08 3.59 3.94
C LEU A 886 -18.87 4.98 3.32
N GLY A 887 -17.84 5.72 3.74
CA GLY A 887 -17.43 6.98 3.12
C GLY A 887 -18.50 8.07 3.19
N THR A 888 -19.11 8.39 2.04
CA THR A 888 -20.07 9.50 1.88
C THR A 888 -21.26 9.11 1.03
N LEU A 889 -22.49 9.36 1.51
CA LEU A 889 -23.74 9.12 0.76
C LEU A 889 -24.39 10.44 0.34
N ALA A 890 -24.70 10.57 -0.95
CA ALA A 890 -25.38 11.74 -1.51
C ALA A 890 -26.85 11.84 -1.06
N GLY A 891 -27.45 13.02 -1.20
CA GLY A 891 -28.89 13.20 -1.00
C GLY A 891 -29.71 12.50 -2.08
N GLY A 892 -30.74 11.75 -1.68
CA GLY A 892 -31.58 10.93 -2.56
C GLY A 892 -30.97 9.59 -2.97
N ALA A 893 -29.77 9.25 -2.50
CA ALA A 893 -29.07 8.02 -2.84
C ALA A 893 -29.24 6.92 -1.77
N SER A 894 -28.98 5.67 -2.17
CA SER A 894 -28.86 4.51 -1.29
C SER A 894 -27.58 3.72 -1.58
N MET A 895 -27.11 2.98 -0.58
CA MET A 895 -25.92 2.12 -0.65
C MET A 895 -26.22 0.80 0.04
N GLY A 896 -25.88 -0.32 -0.60
CA GLY A 896 -25.96 -1.67 -0.04
C GLY A 896 -24.59 -2.17 0.42
N VAL A 897 -24.59 -3.04 1.43
CA VAL A 897 -23.43 -3.78 1.93
C VAL A 897 -23.85 -5.21 2.15
N GLN A 898 -23.30 -6.16 1.38
CA GLN A 898 -23.56 -7.59 1.65
C GLN A 898 -22.57 -8.11 2.70
N ILE A 899 -23.06 -8.94 3.61
CA ILE A 899 -22.37 -9.52 4.74
C ILE A 899 -22.70 -11.02 4.77
N GLU A 900 -21.69 -11.84 4.68
CA GLU A 900 -21.72 -13.30 4.79
C GLU A 900 -21.28 -13.69 6.22
N VAL A 901 -22.01 -14.61 6.85
CA VAL A 901 -21.76 -15.08 8.22
C VAL A 901 -21.95 -16.59 8.32
N ASP A 902 -21.23 -17.24 9.23
CA ASP A 902 -21.66 -18.57 9.71
C ASP A 902 -22.84 -18.32 10.67
N PRO A 903 -24.08 -18.77 10.35
CA PRO A 903 -25.22 -18.60 11.22
C PRO A 903 -25.14 -19.46 12.49
N ALA A 904 -24.34 -20.53 12.51
CA ALA A 904 -24.27 -21.54 13.58
C ALA A 904 -25.66 -22.10 14.01
N GLY A 905 -26.62 -22.12 13.08
CA GLY A 905 -28.01 -22.49 13.33
C GLY A 905 -28.92 -21.37 13.88
N LEU A 906 -28.48 -20.11 13.79
CA LEU A 906 -29.24 -18.91 14.18
C LEU A 906 -29.74 -18.15 12.93
N GLU A 907 -30.87 -17.46 13.06
CA GLU A 907 -31.48 -16.71 11.94
C GLU A 907 -30.62 -15.51 11.49
N LEU A 908 -30.18 -15.50 10.23
CA LEU A 908 -29.24 -14.54 9.60
C LEU A 908 -29.43 -13.07 9.98
N LEU A 909 -30.67 -12.61 9.91
CA LEU A 909 -31.00 -11.19 10.05
C LEU A 909 -30.87 -10.69 11.49
N SER A 910 -30.62 -11.56 12.45
CA SER A 910 -30.51 -11.20 13.85
C SER A 910 -29.20 -10.48 14.20
N GLY A 911 -29.31 -9.46 15.04
CA GLY A 911 -28.23 -8.54 15.39
C GLY A 911 -28.78 -7.14 15.64
N GLN A 912 -27.91 -6.19 15.98
CA GLN A 912 -28.28 -4.77 16.08
C GLN A 912 -27.50 -3.92 15.07
N THR A 913 -28.20 -3.46 14.03
CA THR A 913 -27.67 -2.51 13.04
C THR A 913 -27.72 -1.08 13.56
N THR A 914 -26.59 -0.37 13.44
CA THR A 914 -26.48 1.07 13.73
C THR A 914 -25.63 1.75 12.66
N VAL A 915 -25.99 2.98 12.30
CA VAL A 915 -25.26 3.82 11.33
C VAL A 915 -24.88 5.12 12.02
N GLN A 916 -23.60 5.44 11.97
CA GLN A 916 -23.06 6.70 12.48
C GLN A 916 -22.61 7.58 11.31
N ALA A 917 -22.69 8.90 11.49
CA ALA A 917 -22.13 9.90 10.59
C ALA A 917 -21.36 10.92 11.42
N ASN A 918 -20.14 11.27 11.01
CA ASN A 918 -19.26 12.20 11.73
C ASN A 918 -19.15 11.88 13.25
N GLY A 919 -19.11 10.59 13.60
CA GLY A 919 -18.99 10.11 14.99
C GLY A 919 -20.28 10.09 15.84
N GLN A 920 -21.44 10.43 15.29
CA GLN A 920 -22.73 10.32 16.00
C GLN A 920 -23.67 9.33 15.32
N THR A 921 -24.37 8.50 16.12
CA THR A 921 -25.39 7.56 15.61
C THR A 921 -26.58 8.36 15.05
N VAL A 922 -26.82 8.22 13.75
CA VAL A 922 -27.88 8.94 13.01
C VAL A 922 -29.07 8.03 12.66
N ALA A 923 -28.84 6.72 12.55
CA ALA A 923 -29.91 5.73 12.38
C ALA A 923 -29.56 4.40 13.06
N SER A 924 -30.59 3.61 13.39
CA SER A 924 -30.45 2.29 13.99
C SER A 924 -31.74 1.48 13.83
N VAL A 925 -31.63 0.16 13.67
CA VAL A 925 -32.80 -0.73 13.66
C VAL A 925 -33.24 -0.98 15.11
N ASP A 926 -34.14 -0.13 15.61
CA ASP A 926 -34.52 0.03 17.01
C ASP A 926 -35.83 -0.70 17.41
N ARG A 927 -36.42 -1.49 16.49
CA ARG A 927 -37.74 -2.11 16.65
C ARG A 927 -37.87 -3.42 15.87
N PRO A 928 -38.84 -4.29 16.22
CA PRO A 928 -39.15 -5.50 15.44
C PRO A 928 -39.56 -5.20 14.00
N TYR A 929 -39.17 -6.09 13.09
CA TYR A 929 -39.49 -6.02 11.66
C TYR A 929 -39.71 -7.42 11.06
N ILE A 930 -40.03 -7.47 9.77
CA ILE A 930 -40.17 -8.72 8.99
C ILE A 930 -39.38 -8.64 7.70
N ALA A 931 -38.94 -9.81 7.22
CA ALA A 931 -38.46 -10.03 5.86
C ALA A 931 -39.26 -11.18 5.22
N LYS A 932 -39.32 -11.23 3.88
CA LYS A 932 -40.24 -12.12 3.14
C LYS A 932 -39.57 -12.68 1.89
N PHE A 933 -39.70 -13.99 1.68
CA PHE A 933 -39.04 -14.77 0.63
C PHE A 933 -40.04 -15.59 -0.17
N ALA A 934 -39.59 -16.09 -1.32
CA ALA A 934 -40.30 -17.05 -2.14
C ALA A 934 -39.28 -18.01 -2.78
N SER A 935 -39.38 -19.30 -2.49
CA SER A 935 -38.52 -20.34 -3.06
C SER A 935 -39.35 -21.42 -3.75
N PRO A 936 -39.03 -21.82 -5.00
CA PRO A 936 -38.03 -21.21 -5.88
C PRO A 936 -38.46 -19.82 -6.39
N GLY A 937 -37.50 -18.93 -6.67
CA GLY A 937 -37.75 -17.58 -7.22
C GLY A 937 -38.24 -17.54 -8.67
N PHE A 938 -38.30 -18.70 -9.34
CA PHE A 938 -38.87 -18.91 -10.67
C PHE A 938 -39.89 -20.04 -10.60
N VAL A 939 -41.05 -19.88 -11.26
CA VAL A 939 -42.10 -20.92 -11.24
C VAL A 939 -42.80 -21.07 -12.59
N GLU A 940 -43.19 -22.30 -12.88
CA GLU A 940 -44.06 -22.69 -13.99
C GLU A 940 -45.47 -23.08 -13.47
N PRO A 941 -46.53 -23.01 -14.29
CA PRO A 941 -47.89 -23.34 -13.85
C PRO A 941 -47.99 -24.75 -13.22
N GLY A 942 -48.64 -24.85 -12.06
CA GLY A 942 -48.74 -26.09 -11.29
C GLY A 942 -47.56 -26.38 -10.35
N ALA A 943 -46.47 -25.63 -10.42
CA ALA A 943 -45.35 -25.74 -9.48
C ALA A 943 -45.68 -25.13 -8.11
N GLU A 944 -44.96 -25.58 -7.09
CA GLU A 944 -45.14 -25.14 -5.70
C GLU A 944 -44.12 -24.05 -5.32
N ILE A 945 -44.55 -23.10 -4.49
CA ILE A 945 -43.74 -22.03 -3.92
C ILE A 945 -43.90 -22.04 -2.40
N ILE A 946 -42.77 -22.09 -1.71
CA ILE A 946 -42.65 -21.87 -0.28
C ILE A 946 -42.40 -20.38 -0.06
N TRP A 947 -43.36 -19.68 0.55
CA TRP A 947 -43.16 -18.32 1.03
C TRP A 947 -42.71 -18.37 2.48
N THR A 948 -41.53 -17.84 2.75
CA THR A 948 -40.96 -17.79 4.10
C THR A 948 -41.03 -16.36 4.62
N ILE A 949 -41.52 -16.14 5.83
CA ILE A 949 -41.57 -14.82 6.48
C ILE A 949 -40.83 -14.94 7.82
N GLN A 950 -39.67 -14.32 7.92
CA GLN A 950 -38.95 -14.16 9.18
C GLN A 950 -39.51 -12.93 9.92
N VAL A 951 -39.77 -13.07 11.21
CA VAL A 951 -40.09 -11.96 12.14
C VAL A 951 -38.93 -11.84 13.11
N ILE A 952 -38.26 -10.68 13.12
CA ILE A 952 -37.05 -10.46 13.91
C ILE A 952 -37.34 -9.39 14.95
N ASN A 953 -36.95 -9.64 16.20
CA ASN A 953 -36.83 -8.62 17.23
C ASN A 953 -35.34 -8.32 17.48
N PRO A 954 -34.74 -7.32 16.82
CA PRO A 954 -33.33 -6.96 16.97
C PRO A 954 -33.04 -6.22 18.29
N THR A 955 -34.04 -6.05 19.15
CA THR A 955 -33.95 -5.16 20.32
C THR A 955 -33.70 -5.92 21.61
N ASN A 956 -33.05 -5.26 22.57
CA ASN A 956 -32.93 -5.69 23.97
C ASN A 956 -34.25 -5.48 24.76
N ARG A 957 -35.42 -5.52 24.10
CA ARG A 957 -36.75 -5.40 24.71
C ARG A 957 -37.68 -6.49 24.19
N VAL A 958 -38.66 -6.85 25.01
CA VAL A 958 -39.70 -7.82 24.63
C VAL A 958 -40.70 -7.14 23.68
N ALA A 959 -41.05 -7.80 22.57
CA ALA A 959 -42.14 -7.36 21.69
C ALA A 959 -43.42 -8.15 22.04
N SER A 960 -44.54 -7.47 22.31
CA SER A 960 -45.78 -8.11 22.74
C SER A 960 -46.92 -7.94 21.73
N ASN A 961 -47.86 -8.89 21.72
CA ASN A 961 -48.96 -8.98 20.75
C ASN A 961 -48.44 -8.86 19.29
N VAL A 962 -47.45 -9.68 18.95
CA VAL A 962 -46.89 -9.81 17.61
C VAL A 962 -47.95 -10.43 16.70
N GLN A 963 -48.40 -9.68 15.70
CA GLN A 963 -49.33 -10.16 14.68
C GLN A 963 -48.74 -9.92 13.29
N VAL A 964 -48.60 -10.97 12.50
CA VAL A 964 -48.24 -10.89 11.08
C VAL A 964 -49.46 -11.30 10.25
N VAL A 965 -49.78 -10.49 9.24
CA VAL A 965 -50.83 -10.76 8.26
C VAL A 965 -50.20 -10.81 6.88
N ASP A 966 -50.46 -11.88 6.14
CA ASP A 966 -50.02 -12.07 4.76
C ASP A 966 -51.24 -12.39 3.89
N VAL A 967 -51.36 -11.76 2.71
CA VAL A 967 -52.50 -11.96 1.81
C VAL A 967 -51.97 -12.50 0.49
N ILE A 968 -51.99 -13.83 0.37
CA ILE A 968 -51.44 -14.55 -0.78
C ILE A 968 -52.20 -14.16 -2.06
N PRO A 969 -51.50 -13.84 -3.17
CA PRO A 969 -52.15 -13.48 -4.42
C PRO A 969 -53.09 -14.59 -4.92
N ALA A 970 -54.27 -14.22 -5.41
CA ALA A 970 -55.34 -15.16 -5.75
C ALA A 970 -54.99 -16.18 -6.86
N GLN A 971 -53.88 -15.98 -7.56
CA GLN A 971 -53.31 -16.91 -8.55
C GLN A 971 -52.72 -18.18 -7.90
N PHE A 972 -52.38 -18.13 -6.60
CA PHE A 972 -51.84 -19.27 -5.86
C PHE A 972 -52.91 -19.94 -4.99
N GLU A 973 -52.88 -21.26 -4.87
CA GLU A 973 -53.58 -22.01 -3.83
C GLU A 973 -52.63 -22.21 -2.64
N ILE A 974 -53.00 -21.77 -1.44
CA ILE A 974 -52.27 -22.19 -0.23
C ILE A 974 -52.57 -23.66 0.05
N LEU A 975 -51.51 -24.46 0.11
CA LEU A 975 -51.53 -25.87 0.49
C LEU A 975 -51.46 -25.99 2.02
N GLU A 976 -50.39 -25.44 2.62
CA GLU A 976 -50.14 -25.47 4.06
C GLU A 976 -49.57 -24.12 4.55
N ALA A 977 -49.77 -23.81 5.84
CA ALA A 977 -49.14 -22.69 6.51
C ALA A 977 -48.77 -23.08 7.95
N SER A 978 -47.48 -23.01 8.28
CA SER A 978 -46.91 -23.38 9.57
C SER A 978 -46.04 -22.24 10.13
N SER A 979 -45.66 -22.33 11.41
CA SER A 979 -44.69 -21.42 12.00
C SER A 979 -43.97 -22.07 13.18
N THR A 980 -42.73 -21.65 13.39
CA THR A 980 -41.85 -22.06 14.49
C THR A 980 -42.33 -21.60 15.87
N GLN A 981 -43.06 -20.49 15.96
CA GLN A 981 -43.63 -19.97 17.20
C GLN A 981 -45.05 -19.40 16.99
N GLY A 982 -45.89 -19.43 18.03
CA GLY A 982 -47.23 -18.82 18.03
C GLY A 982 -48.30 -19.66 17.33
N THR A 983 -49.43 -19.02 16.98
CA THR A 983 -50.59 -19.69 16.35
C THR A 983 -50.89 -19.11 14.98
N ILE A 984 -50.83 -19.95 13.94
CA ILE A 984 -51.25 -19.63 12.58
C ILE A 984 -52.76 -19.83 12.43
N SER A 985 -53.39 -18.97 11.64
CA SER A 985 -54.78 -19.07 11.21
C SER A 985 -54.89 -18.69 9.73
N ARG A 986 -55.77 -19.37 8.98
CA ARG A 986 -56.05 -19.11 7.56
C ARG A 986 -57.52 -18.75 7.37
N GLN A 987 -57.79 -17.70 6.61
CA GLN A 987 -59.12 -17.33 6.14
C GLN A 987 -59.06 -17.00 4.64
N GLY A 988 -59.51 -17.94 3.80
CA GLY A 988 -59.35 -17.85 2.35
C GLY A 988 -57.87 -17.83 1.95
N GLN A 989 -57.43 -16.71 1.36
CA GLN A 989 -56.04 -16.44 0.99
C GLN A 989 -55.25 -15.64 2.03
N GLN A 990 -55.89 -15.17 3.11
CA GLN A 990 -55.19 -14.51 4.21
C GLN A 990 -54.63 -15.54 5.17
N VAL A 991 -53.33 -15.49 5.41
CA VAL A 991 -52.64 -16.16 6.52
C VAL A 991 -52.42 -15.12 7.62
N THR A 992 -52.58 -15.51 8.88
CA THR A 992 -52.35 -14.62 10.02
C THR A 992 -51.75 -15.38 11.19
N LEU A 993 -50.53 -14.99 11.56
CA LEU A 993 -49.87 -15.39 12.80
C LEU A 993 -50.33 -14.50 13.96
N ARG A 994 -50.51 -15.09 15.13
CA ARG A 994 -50.53 -14.40 16.42
C ARG A 994 -49.51 -15.03 17.36
N LEU A 995 -48.64 -14.21 17.94
CA LEU A 995 -47.72 -14.60 19.02
C LEU A 995 -47.85 -13.58 20.16
N ALA A 996 -48.03 -14.07 21.39
CA ALA A 996 -48.25 -13.22 22.55
C ALA A 996 -47.01 -12.36 22.90
N VAL A 997 -45.82 -12.94 22.75
CA VAL A 997 -44.51 -12.36 23.08
C VAL A 997 -43.47 -12.95 22.12
N LEU A 998 -42.65 -12.10 21.49
CA LEU A 998 -41.36 -12.46 20.89
C LEU A 998 -40.25 -11.91 21.81
N ALA A 999 -39.27 -12.74 22.15
CA ALA A 999 -38.26 -12.38 23.14
C ALA A 999 -37.26 -11.33 22.61
N PRO A 1000 -36.45 -10.69 23.49
CA PRO A 1000 -35.39 -9.78 23.06
C PRO A 1000 -34.33 -10.55 22.26
N VAL A 1001 -33.85 -9.97 21.16
CA VAL A 1001 -32.84 -10.61 20.29
C VAL A 1001 -33.29 -12.01 19.85
N ASP A 1002 -34.57 -12.19 19.55
CA ASP A 1002 -35.22 -13.45 19.14
C ASP A 1002 -35.85 -13.33 17.74
N ALA A 1003 -36.12 -14.46 17.10
CA ALA A 1003 -36.76 -14.51 15.78
C ALA A 1003 -37.70 -15.72 15.66
N LEU A 1004 -38.69 -15.61 14.78
CA LEU A 1004 -39.53 -16.73 14.36
C LEU A 1004 -39.69 -16.73 12.85
N THR A 1005 -39.78 -17.91 12.28
CA THR A 1005 -40.11 -18.12 10.86
C THR A 1005 -41.53 -18.67 10.68
N ILE A 1006 -42.25 -18.10 9.72
CA ILE A 1006 -43.54 -18.55 9.18
C ILE A 1006 -43.29 -19.12 7.79
N THR A 1007 -43.85 -20.29 7.50
CA THR A 1007 -43.68 -20.98 6.21
C THR A 1007 -45.05 -21.23 5.59
N ILE A 1008 -45.29 -20.71 4.39
CA ILE A 1008 -46.57 -20.84 3.67
C ILE A 1008 -46.30 -21.53 2.34
N GLN A 1009 -46.66 -22.81 2.24
CA GLN A 1009 -46.52 -23.60 1.02
C GLN A 1009 -47.74 -23.36 0.12
N THR A 1010 -47.50 -23.03 -1.13
CA THR A 1010 -48.53 -22.66 -2.12
C THR A 1010 -48.26 -23.30 -3.47
N ARG A 1011 -49.24 -23.28 -4.37
CA ARG A 1011 -49.11 -23.78 -5.75
C ARG A 1011 -49.70 -22.78 -6.74
N LEU A 1012 -49.04 -22.56 -7.88
CA LEU A 1012 -49.55 -21.68 -8.93
C LEU A 1012 -50.68 -22.39 -9.72
N ASN A 1013 -51.89 -21.82 -9.72
CA ASN A 1013 -53.09 -22.52 -10.21
C ASN A 1013 -53.28 -22.48 -11.74
N THR A 1014 -52.77 -21.46 -12.42
CA THR A 1014 -52.99 -21.21 -13.85
C THR A 1014 -51.76 -20.60 -14.51
N GLU A 1015 -51.75 -20.56 -15.85
CA GLU A 1015 -50.90 -19.62 -16.58
C GLU A 1015 -51.22 -18.16 -16.17
N VAL A 1016 -50.21 -17.28 -16.25
CA VAL A 1016 -50.29 -15.87 -15.88
C VAL A 1016 -49.57 -15.05 -16.96
N GLU A 1017 -50.29 -14.14 -17.62
CA GLU A 1017 -49.72 -13.25 -18.66
C GLU A 1017 -48.77 -12.18 -18.10
N ASN A 1018 -48.91 -11.83 -16.82
CA ASN A 1018 -48.12 -10.79 -16.18
C ASN A 1018 -46.80 -11.36 -15.66
N PRO A 1019 -45.61 -10.86 -16.10
CA PRO A 1019 -44.34 -11.44 -15.71
C PRO A 1019 -44.00 -11.27 -14.23
N VAL A 1020 -44.62 -10.28 -13.54
CA VAL A 1020 -44.33 -9.94 -12.15
C VAL A 1020 -45.55 -10.14 -11.24
N ILE A 1021 -45.37 -10.88 -10.14
CA ILE A 1021 -46.42 -11.12 -9.12
C ILE A 1021 -45.93 -10.66 -7.74
N PRO A 1022 -46.45 -9.53 -7.20
CA PRO A 1022 -46.12 -9.07 -5.84
C PRO A 1022 -46.91 -9.81 -4.76
N ASN A 1023 -46.28 -10.05 -3.61
CA ASN A 1023 -46.91 -10.59 -2.40
C ASN A 1023 -46.39 -9.85 -1.16
N ARG A 1024 -47.28 -9.49 -0.23
CA ARG A 1024 -47.02 -8.52 0.84
C ARG A 1024 -47.44 -9.02 2.22
N ALA A 1025 -46.47 -9.28 3.07
CA ALA A 1025 -46.66 -9.58 4.49
C ALA A 1025 -46.54 -8.30 5.32
N CYS A 1026 -47.26 -8.21 6.45
CA CYS A 1026 -47.28 -7.05 7.31
C CYS A 1026 -47.32 -7.41 8.81
N LEU A 1027 -46.36 -6.90 9.56
CA LEU A 1027 -46.22 -6.97 11.02
C LEU A 1027 -46.93 -5.80 11.72
N THR A 1028 -47.52 -6.10 12.88
CA THR A 1028 -47.86 -5.15 13.94
C THR A 1028 -47.44 -5.70 15.29
N THR A 1029 -47.14 -4.81 16.25
CA THR A 1029 -46.87 -5.16 17.65
C THR A 1029 -47.63 -4.20 18.58
N ARG A 1030 -47.64 -4.46 19.89
CA ARG A 1030 -48.24 -3.53 20.86
C ARG A 1030 -47.40 -2.26 21.05
N GLU A 1031 -46.08 -2.42 21.07
CA GLU A 1031 -45.12 -1.34 21.28
C GLU A 1031 -45.01 -0.45 20.03
N PHE A 1032 -45.18 -1.05 18.85
CA PHE A 1032 -45.20 -0.38 17.55
C PHE A 1032 -46.49 -0.76 16.79
N PRO A 1033 -47.61 -0.05 17.04
CA PRO A 1033 -48.90 -0.35 16.41
C PRO A 1033 -48.99 0.08 14.94
N THR A 1034 -48.05 0.90 14.45
CA THR A 1034 -47.94 1.25 13.03
C THR A 1034 -47.44 0.05 12.23
N GLN A 1035 -48.26 -0.40 11.29
CA GLN A 1035 -48.00 -1.57 10.45
C GLN A 1035 -46.70 -1.41 9.63
N ARG A 1036 -45.80 -2.39 9.70
CA ARG A 1036 -44.58 -2.49 8.88
C ARG A 1036 -44.68 -3.69 7.96
N CYS A 1037 -44.35 -3.53 6.68
CA CYS A 1037 -44.59 -4.58 5.68
C CYS A 1037 -43.34 -4.90 4.88
N ALA A 1038 -43.17 -6.18 4.55
CA ALA A 1038 -42.21 -6.68 3.58
C ALA A 1038 -42.96 -7.17 2.33
N GLU A 1039 -42.47 -6.81 1.16
CA GLU A 1039 -43.10 -7.11 -0.12
C GLU A 1039 -42.05 -7.69 -1.06
N ILE A 1040 -42.37 -8.81 -1.72
CA ILE A 1040 -41.48 -9.46 -2.68
C ILE A 1040 -42.23 -9.69 -3.99
N SER A 1041 -41.53 -9.52 -5.11
CA SER A 1041 -42.08 -9.67 -6.46
C SER A 1041 -41.38 -10.79 -7.21
N LEU A 1042 -42.10 -11.90 -7.46
CA LEU A 1042 -41.65 -12.96 -8.36
C LEU A 1042 -41.58 -12.41 -9.78
N LEU A 1043 -40.40 -12.50 -10.43
CA LEU A 1043 -40.02 -11.55 -11.49
C LEU A 1043 -40.18 -12.05 -12.93
N ARG A 1044 -40.27 -13.37 -13.17
CA ARG A 1044 -40.59 -13.96 -14.50
C ARG A 1044 -41.31 -15.31 -14.38
N VAL A 1045 -42.60 -15.34 -14.73
CA VAL A 1045 -43.32 -16.58 -15.08
C VAL A 1045 -43.04 -16.92 -16.55
N ARG A 1046 -42.84 -18.21 -16.88
CA ARG A 1046 -42.74 -18.67 -18.27
C ARG A 1046 -44.11 -18.95 -18.88
N THR A 1047 -44.40 -18.33 -20.02
CA THR A 1047 -45.40 -18.86 -20.97
C THR A 1047 -44.77 -19.99 -21.79
N LEU A 1048 -45.44 -21.14 -21.87
CA LEU A 1048 -45.03 -22.20 -22.80
C LEU A 1048 -45.36 -21.80 -24.24
N PRO A 1049 -44.47 -22.02 -25.24
CA PRO A 1049 -44.84 -21.86 -26.64
C PRO A 1049 -45.95 -22.84 -27.03
N ALA A 1050 -46.98 -22.36 -27.73
CA ALA A 1050 -48.18 -23.13 -28.08
C ALA A 1050 -47.99 -24.19 -29.20
N THR A 1051 -46.85 -24.89 -29.20
CA THR A 1051 -46.53 -26.02 -30.08
C THR A 1051 -45.65 -27.04 -29.36
N GLY A 1052 -46.23 -28.17 -28.92
CA GLY A 1052 -45.49 -29.20 -28.19
C GLY A 1052 -44.51 -29.98 -29.06
N GLN A 1053 -43.21 -29.76 -28.86
CA GLN A 1053 -42.11 -30.62 -29.33
C GLN A 1053 -41.03 -30.70 -28.23
N SER A 1054 -40.64 -31.92 -27.85
CA SER A 1054 -39.61 -32.19 -26.84
C SER A 1054 -38.24 -32.37 -27.48
N TYR A 1055 -37.20 -31.79 -26.88
CA TYR A 1055 -35.81 -31.99 -27.30
C TYR A 1055 -35.02 -32.80 -26.26
N TRP A 1056 -34.95 -34.11 -26.50
CA TRP A 1056 -33.95 -35.01 -25.94
C TRP A 1056 -33.42 -35.91 -27.05
N GLY A 1057 -32.13 -35.77 -27.40
CA GLY A 1057 -31.47 -36.75 -28.27
C GLY A 1057 -30.30 -36.22 -29.11
N GLN A 1058 -29.18 -36.95 -29.03
CA GLN A 1058 -27.98 -36.87 -29.91
C GLN A 1058 -27.14 -35.59 -29.70
N TRP A 1059 -25.80 -35.62 -29.78
CA TRP A 1059 -24.95 -36.31 -30.77
C TRP A 1059 -23.75 -37.10 -30.21
N ARG A 1060 -23.34 -38.14 -30.94
CA ARG A 1060 -21.93 -38.57 -31.11
C ARG A 1060 -21.68 -38.90 -32.60
N LEU A 1061 -20.41 -38.78 -33.03
CA LEU A 1061 -19.91 -38.67 -34.42
C LEU A 1061 -19.72 -40.05 -35.14
N PRO A 1062 -19.12 -40.17 -36.37
CA PRO A 1062 -18.94 -39.25 -37.54
C PRO A 1062 -19.27 -39.87 -38.94
N ILE A 1063 -19.20 -39.10 -40.05
CA ILE A 1063 -18.44 -39.38 -41.33
C ILE A 1063 -18.86 -38.46 -42.52
N LEU A 1064 -17.97 -38.32 -43.53
CA LEU A 1064 -18.01 -37.46 -44.73
C LEU A 1064 -18.98 -37.95 -45.85
N VAL A 1065 -19.23 -37.10 -46.87
CA VAL A 1065 -18.88 -37.35 -48.31
C VAL A 1065 -18.96 -36.03 -49.12
N ALA A 1066 -18.36 -35.97 -50.33
CA ALA A 1066 -18.02 -34.74 -51.06
C ALA A 1066 -18.45 -34.72 -52.56
N GLY A 1067 -18.24 -33.58 -53.24
CA GLY A 1067 -18.28 -33.48 -54.72
C GLY A 1067 -17.88 -32.08 -55.25
N LEU A 1068 -17.28 -31.93 -56.44
CA LEU A 1068 -16.76 -32.97 -57.35
C LEU A 1068 -15.76 -32.42 -58.41
N MET A 1069 -14.58 -33.06 -58.53
CA MET A 1069 -13.59 -33.10 -59.66
C MET A 1069 -12.93 -31.79 -60.23
N GLY A 1070 -11.69 -31.93 -60.73
CA GLY A 1070 -10.90 -30.83 -61.32
C GLY A 1070 -9.57 -31.21 -62.04
N VAL A 1071 -8.87 -32.26 -61.56
CA VAL A 1071 -7.76 -33.03 -62.21
C VAL A 1071 -6.40 -32.33 -62.52
N MET A 1072 -5.31 -33.08 -62.31
CA MET A 1072 -3.91 -32.89 -62.77
C MET A 1072 -3.11 -31.68 -62.20
N SER A 1073 -1.79 -31.78 -61.92
CA SER A 1073 -0.88 -32.92 -61.74
C SER A 1073 0.37 -32.47 -60.97
N ALA A 1074 1.06 -33.37 -60.26
CA ALA A 1074 2.33 -33.06 -59.57
C ALA A 1074 3.38 -34.18 -59.76
N THR A 1075 4.55 -33.80 -60.31
CA THR A 1075 5.75 -34.65 -60.38
C THR A 1075 7.00 -33.77 -60.59
N LEU A 1076 8.18 -34.32 -60.26
CA LEU A 1076 9.49 -33.65 -60.14
C LEU A 1076 9.62 -32.65 -58.96
N LEU A 1077 10.74 -32.58 -58.23
CA LEU A 1077 11.77 -33.60 -57.96
C LEU A 1077 12.50 -33.24 -56.64
N LEU A 1078 13.12 -34.22 -55.98
CA LEU A 1078 14.06 -33.99 -54.88
C LEU A 1078 15.33 -33.25 -55.37
N TRP A 1079 15.99 -32.42 -54.53
CA TRP A 1079 17.22 -32.81 -53.77
C TRP A 1079 17.99 -31.62 -53.11
N ARG A 1080 18.31 -31.76 -51.80
CA ARG A 1080 19.44 -31.20 -51.00
C ARG A 1080 20.06 -29.81 -51.28
N LEU A 1081 20.14 -28.98 -50.21
CA LEU A 1081 21.34 -28.61 -49.39
C LEU A 1081 20.92 -27.46 -48.44
N LYS A 1082 21.07 -27.43 -47.10
CA LYS A 1082 22.05 -27.94 -46.10
C LYS A 1082 23.26 -27.02 -45.82
N TYR A 1083 23.00 -25.94 -45.04
CA TYR A 1083 23.73 -25.55 -43.81
C TYR A 1083 25.26 -25.26 -43.90
N ARG A 1084 25.71 -23.99 -43.70
CA ARG A 1084 26.72 -23.58 -42.67
C ARG A 1084 27.24 -22.11 -42.74
N ARG A 1085 27.21 -21.46 -41.56
CA ARG A 1085 28.25 -20.63 -40.88
C ARG A 1085 28.93 -19.41 -41.57
N ARG A 1086 28.65 -18.23 -40.98
CA ARG A 1086 29.52 -17.39 -40.10
C ARG A 1086 30.95 -16.96 -40.56
N ILE A 1087 31.22 -15.66 -40.34
CA ILE A 1087 32.52 -14.95 -40.12
C ILE A 1087 33.28 -14.41 -41.35
N SER A 1088 33.14 -13.09 -41.58
CA SER A 1088 34.23 -12.08 -41.66
C SER A 1088 33.59 -10.69 -41.83
N ARG A 1089 34.17 -9.53 -41.46
CA ARG A 1089 35.15 -9.11 -40.43
C ARG A 1089 35.04 -7.56 -40.36
N ALA A 1090 35.49 -6.91 -39.29
CA ALA A 1090 35.50 -5.45 -39.19
C ALA A 1090 36.32 -4.78 -40.30
N MET A 1091 35.82 -3.68 -40.88
CA MET A 1091 36.63 -2.71 -41.62
C MET A 1091 35.99 -1.31 -41.81
N GLN A 1092 35.44 -0.73 -40.74
CA GLN A 1092 35.65 0.67 -40.35
C GLN A 1092 35.24 0.85 -38.88
#